data_AF-A0A955QMF1-F1
#
_entry.id   AF-A0A955QMF1-F1
#
_cell.length_a   1.000
_cell.length_b   1.000
_cell.length_c   1.000
_cell.angle_alpha   90.00
_cell.angle_beta   90.00
_cell.angle_gamma   90.00
#
_symmetry.space_group_name_H-M   'P 1'
#
loop_
_entity.id
_entity.type
_entity.pdbx_description
1 polymer ?
#
loop_
_entity_poly.entity_id
_entity_poly.type
_entity_poly.pdbx_seq_one_letter_code
_entity_poly.pdbx_strand_id
1 'polypeptide(L)'
;GQIKPEVIGPLKVFTDFRSLLHVTGPFTVSVVRPEDLLVLKLEFRGWTLQAAAGQPAKIVRNAPSASLVVHFPPQHIAEQAFFEPANPSQAEKPVYPIKAQLAGWSRLVFQVPQNISQIPYSLEALLDWSLFELHVAASAAPPPPPPVPLGRLKLQILPGMRLKPGVIPQVIIPRSIPQDTIQPQSVPLPNRSTPFLWYTSNGESDVFKHVRTRLGTAKVSTVQLQLQKPQLNPQAVKPVQKPVQPPPKAVVPGAVQTHPNQMFQILPDPPTKEDLPNLTVIEAPYRLFMSPSKMGGWAHSSKPVTLNNRLELWHSRLGVRKQDRQGQWGIDESDDWYRTLRAIWSPDYNQPNTNGPGRFPDSATPTRTPFRMLPEAQHRHQLVQLMANGKLPNWQKRYARAERFMLSSLGVWMKTQYAFDPAPNPLTVIEWTQHTNMGRDQFVRVIEQGFLFPFGHRAVLIQITERKIERPLAGGPMVALLRYREFIVVKEPIKTYPGPGQEQLSFSKGRNFPFQSLRISTLITPNLDPKENSKIGSVPGSSLAFWPKVSGQDFHFHVIGEDWAGDSCEFTIPLVFVTSDVGLNPSVLKSVRNAYAQDSRSTTGLSGQKLSYAPSSKKGDTALETDNVSFSAEIPCDP
;
A
#
# COMPACT_ATOMS: atom_id res chain seq x y z
N GLY A 1 -22.35 -34.74 -11.46
CA GLY A 1 -22.50 -34.48 -12.89
C GLY A 1 -21.32 -35.07 -13.62
N GLN A 2 -21.56 -36.01 -14.52
CA GLN A 2 -20.52 -36.68 -15.31
C GLN A 2 -19.79 -35.66 -16.20
N ILE A 3 -18.46 -35.65 -16.13
CA ILE A 3 -17.60 -34.88 -17.02
C ILE A 3 -17.68 -35.55 -18.39
N LYS A 4 -18.24 -34.86 -19.39
CA LYS A 4 -18.13 -35.29 -20.79
C LYS A 4 -16.67 -35.10 -21.23
N PRO A 5 -16.02 -36.09 -21.84
CA PRO A 5 -14.71 -35.89 -22.45
C PRO A 5 -14.86 -34.86 -23.58
N GLU A 6 -14.01 -33.83 -23.55
CA GLU A 6 -13.83 -32.95 -24.70
C GLU A 6 -13.47 -33.81 -25.92
N VAL A 7 -14.23 -33.63 -27.00
CA VAL A 7 -13.92 -34.21 -28.29
C VAL A 7 -12.61 -33.58 -28.77
N ILE A 8 -11.50 -34.27 -28.51
CA ILE A 8 -10.26 -34.01 -29.24
C ILE A 8 -10.59 -34.32 -30.70
N GLY A 9 -10.66 -33.27 -31.53
CA GLY A 9 -10.83 -33.41 -32.97
C GLY A 9 -9.80 -34.40 -33.54
N PRO A 10 -10.08 -35.02 -34.70
CA PRO A 10 -9.24 -36.10 -35.22
C PRO A 10 -7.77 -35.67 -35.30
N LEU A 11 -6.90 -36.46 -34.67
CA LEU A 11 -5.45 -36.39 -34.85
C LEU A 11 -5.15 -36.51 -36.34
N LYS A 12 -4.85 -35.37 -36.99
CA LYS A 12 -4.31 -35.38 -38.35
C LYS A 12 -2.88 -35.90 -38.27
N VAL A 13 -2.70 -37.18 -38.57
CA VAL A 13 -1.39 -37.77 -38.81
C VAL A 13 -0.97 -37.36 -40.22
N PHE A 14 -0.04 -36.42 -40.33
CA PHE A 14 0.54 -36.02 -41.60
C PHE A 14 1.68 -36.98 -41.96
N THR A 15 1.48 -37.80 -43.00
CA THR A 15 2.44 -38.80 -43.49
C THR A 15 3.46 -38.25 -44.49
N ASP A 16 3.37 -36.96 -44.85
CA ASP A 16 4.31 -36.26 -45.73
C ASP A 16 4.95 -35.06 -45.01
N PHE A 17 6.26 -35.17 -44.70
CA PHE A 17 7.04 -34.12 -44.03
C PHE A 17 7.32 -32.90 -44.92
N ARG A 18 6.83 -32.86 -46.16
CA ARG A 18 6.85 -31.68 -47.04
C ARG A 18 5.66 -30.74 -46.83
N SER A 19 4.69 -31.12 -45.99
CA SER A 19 3.47 -30.35 -45.76
C SER A 19 3.63 -29.28 -44.67
N LEU A 20 2.94 -28.16 -44.86
CA LEU A 20 3.00 -27.00 -43.97
C LEU A 20 2.11 -27.26 -42.72
N LEU A 21 2.72 -27.21 -41.54
CA LEU A 21 2.02 -27.41 -40.25
C LEU A 21 1.36 -26.10 -39.83
N HIS A 22 0.03 -26.15 -39.64
CA HIS A 22 -0.77 -25.10 -39.03
C HIS A 22 -1.35 -25.57 -37.71
N VAL A 23 -0.92 -24.97 -36.60
CA VAL A 23 -1.60 -25.13 -35.30
C VAL A 23 -2.47 -23.89 -35.08
N THR A 24 -3.79 -24.07 -35.18
CA THR A 24 -4.79 -23.01 -35.01
C THR A 24 -5.44 -23.06 -33.63
N GLY A 25 -5.90 -21.90 -33.15
CA GLY A 25 -6.57 -21.77 -31.84
C GLY A 25 -5.61 -21.34 -30.73
N PRO A 26 -6.08 -21.28 -29.47
CA PRO A 26 -5.17 -21.10 -28.35
C PRO A 26 -4.21 -22.29 -28.28
N PHE A 27 -2.91 -22.04 -28.48
CA PHE A 27 -1.88 -23.07 -28.37
C PHE A 27 -0.83 -22.65 -27.34
N THR A 28 -0.12 -23.65 -26.79
CA THR A 28 0.87 -23.40 -25.75
C THR A 28 2.24 -23.96 -26.12
N VAL A 29 3.29 -23.25 -25.72
CA VAL A 29 4.69 -23.59 -25.94
C VAL A 29 5.39 -23.58 -24.58
N SER A 30 6.07 -24.67 -24.25
CA SER A 30 6.91 -24.73 -23.05
C SER A 30 8.31 -24.28 -23.41
N VAL A 31 8.82 -23.27 -22.70
CA VAL A 31 10.17 -22.74 -22.87
C VAL A 31 10.99 -23.17 -21.67
N VAL A 32 11.98 -24.02 -21.91
CA VAL A 32 12.92 -24.49 -20.90
C VAL A 32 14.34 -24.22 -21.39
N ARG A 33 15.13 -23.50 -20.59
CA ARG A 33 16.57 -23.31 -20.80
C ARG A 33 17.30 -23.76 -19.53
N PRO A 34 17.87 -24.97 -19.52
CA PRO A 34 18.48 -25.56 -18.33
C PRO A 34 19.64 -24.76 -17.75
N GLU A 35 20.38 -24.04 -18.61
CA GLU A 35 21.58 -23.30 -18.25
C GLU A 35 21.28 -22.32 -17.11
N ASP A 36 20.28 -21.45 -17.28
CA ASP A 36 19.90 -20.42 -16.32
C ASP A 36 18.53 -20.66 -15.67
N LEU A 37 18.02 -21.89 -15.74
CA LEU A 37 16.72 -22.30 -15.20
C LEU A 37 15.54 -21.45 -15.70
N LEU A 38 15.56 -20.97 -16.95
CA LEU A 38 14.36 -20.40 -17.57
C LEU A 38 13.30 -21.50 -17.70
N VAL A 39 12.13 -21.30 -17.08
CA VAL A 39 10.97 -22.17 -17.22
C VAL A 39 9.73 -21.31 -17.34
N LEU A 40 9.13 -21.29 -18.53
CA LEU A 40 7.89 -20.58 -18.84
C LEU A 40 6.96 -21.46 -19.65
N LYS A 41 5.66 -21.21 -19.52
CA LYS A 41 4.66 -21.69 -20.47
C LYS A 41 4.05 -20.48 -21.17
N LEU A 42 4.22 -20.40 -22.48
CA LEU A 42 3.66 -19.34 -23.33
C LEU A 42 2.35 -19.84 -23.94
N GLU A 43 1.28 -19.07 -23.82
CA GLU A 43 -0.02 -19.37 -24.42
C GLU A 43 -0.37 -18.26 -25.40
N PHE A 44 -0.65 -18.62 -26.64
CA PHE A 44 -0.94 -17.70 -27.73
C PHE A 44 -2.43 -17.76 -28.07
N ARG A 45 -3.18 -16.68 -27.81
CA ARG A 45 -4.60 -16.57 -28.15
C ARG A 45 -4.75 -15.69 -29.39
N GLY A 46 -5.51 -16.12 -30.39
CA GLY A 46 -5.66 -15.34 -31.63
C GLY A 46 -4.44 -15.41 -32.58
N TRP A 47 -3.67 -16.49 -32.50
CA TRP A 47 -2.50 -16.75 -33.32
C TRP A 47 -2.55 -18.14 -33.96
N THR A 48 -1.80 -18.33 -35.03
CA THR A 48 -1.58 -19.61 -35.70
C THR A 48 -0.07 -19.86 -35.81
N LEU A 49 0.42 -20.99 -35.32
CA LEU A 49 1.80 -21.41 -35.59
C LEU A 49 1.87 -21.98 -37.01
N GLN A 50 2.76 -21.43 -37.84
CA GLN A 50 3.05 -21.89 -39.18
C GLN A 50 4.49 -22.41 -39.24
N ALA A 51 4.67 -23.67 -39.64
CA ALA A 51 5.97 -24.25 -39.92
C ALA A 51 5.95 -24.92 -41.30
N ALA A 52 6.96 -24.63 -42.13
CA ALA A 52 7.08 -25.20 -43.47
C ALA A 52 8.51 -25.73 -43.67
N ALA A 53 8.66 -26.79 -44.45
CA ALA A 53 9.97 -27.33 -44.77
C ALA A 53 10.87 -26.26 -45.42
N GLY A 54 12.08 -26.07 -44.89
CA GLY A 54 13.06 -25.10 -45.41
C GLY A 54 12.78 -23.63 -45.06
N GLN A 55 11.75 -23.32 -44.27
CA GLN A 55 11.45 -21.96 -43.81
C GLN A 55 11.44 -21.89 -42.28
N PRO A 56 11.91 -20.79 -41.68
CA PRO A 56 11.81 -20.61 -40.23
C PRO A 56 10.34 -20.58 -39.80
N ALA A 57 10.01 -21.31 -38.74
CA ALA A 57 8.67 -21.29 -38.18
C ALA A 57 8.31 -19.89 -37.68
N LYS A 58 7.03 -19.54 -37.78
CA LYS A 58 6.51 -18.23 -37.41
C LYS A 58 5.12 -18.32 -36.80
N ILE A 59 4.80 -17.41 -35.91
CA ILE A 59 3.50 -17.27 -35.28
C ILE A 59 2.78 -16.12 -35.99
N VAL A 60 1.69 -16.40 -36.70
CA VAL A 60 0.96 -15.44 -37.53
C VAL A 60 -0.36 -15.09 -36.86
N ARG A 61 -0.68 -13.80 -36.81
CA ARG A 61 -1.92 -13.29 -36.21
C ARG A 61 -3.13 -13.81 -36.99
N ASN A 62 -4.13 -14.33 -36.29
CA ASN A 62 -5.41 -14.73 -36.89
C ASN A 62 -6.62 -13.97 -36.31
N ALA A 63 -6.43 -13.14 -35.28
CA ALA A 63 -7.48 -12.30 -34.69
C ALA A 63 -6.97 -10.89 -34.30
N PRO A 64 -7.83 -9.85 -34.33
CA PRO A 64 -7.47 -8.51 -33.86
C PRO A 64 -7.13 -8.46 -32.37
N SER A 65 -7.80 -9.27 -31.54
CA SER A 65 -7.63 -9.38 -30.09
C SER A 65 -6.49 -10.34 -29.66
N ALA A 66 -5.53 -10.60 -30.55
CA ALA A 66 -4.48 -11.56 -30.27
C ALA A 66 -3.63 -11.15 -29.06
N SER A 67 -3.36 -12.11 -28.18
CA SER A 67 -2.63 -11.90 -26.92
C SER A 67 -1.64 -13.03 -26.66
N LEU A 68 -0.63 -12.70 -25.87
CA LEU A 68 0.37 -13.62 -25.33
C LEU A 68 0.17 -13.70 -23.82
N VAL A 69 -0.03 -14.91 -23.29
CA VAL A 69 -0.03 -15.16 -21.86
C VAL A 69 1.26 -15.90 -21.48
N VAL A 70 2.04 -15.29 -20.60
CA VAL A 70 3.27 -15.87 -20.06
C VAL A 70 2.97 -16.40 -18.67
N HIS A 71 2.96 -17.72 -18.54
CA HIS A 71 2.76 -18.41 -17.27
C HIS A 71 4.10 -18.69 -16.60
N PHE A 72 4.20 -18.27 -15.34
CA PHE A 72 5.32 -18.52 -14.45
C PHE A 72 4.94 -19.63 -13.46
N PRO A 73 5.90 -20.52 -13.08
CA PRO A 73 5.73 -21.41 -11.95
C PRO A 73 5.34 -20.64 -10.67
N PRO A 74 4.91 -21.33 -9.61
CA PRO A 74 4.57 -20.70 -8.34
C PRO A 74 5.59 -19.67 -7.85
N GLN A 75 5.11 -18.48 -7.53
CA GLN A 75 5.97 -17.34 -7.20
C GLN A 75 6.19 -17.16 -5.71
N HIS A 76 5.39 -17.79 -4.85
CA HIS A 76 5.48 -17.64 -3.41
C HIS A 76 5.23 -18.96 -2.68
N ILE A 77 5.88 -19.13 -1.53
CA ILE A 77 5.67 -20.24 -0.59
C ILE A 77 5.27 -19.63 0.75
N ALA A 78 4.05 -19.92 1.19
CA ALA A 78 3.65 -19.65 2.55
C ALA A 78 4.35 -20.65 3.49
N GLU A 79 4.97 -20.16 4.55
CA GLU A 79 5.60 -20.97 5.58
C GLU A 79 5.01 -20.60 6.95
N GLN A 80 4.83 -21.59 7.83
CA GLN A 80 4.29 -21.35 9.16
C GLN A 80 5.26 -20.49 10.01
N ALA A 81 4.71 -19.46 10.65
CA ALA A 81 5.42 -18.62 11.60
C ALA A 81 5.11 -19.00 13.05
N PHE A 82 6.15 -18.98 13.89
CA PHE A 82 6.08 -19.36 15.31
C PHE A 82 6.14 -18.11 16.19
N PHE A 83 5.31 -18.05 17.22
CA PHE A 83 5.19 -16.87 18.08
C PHE A 83 6.47 -16.61 18.87
N GLU A 84 6.84 -15.34 19.02
CA GLU A 84 7.97 -14.86 19.81
C GLU A 84 7.49 -13.75 20.78
N PRO A 85 7.23 -14.09 22.06
CA PRO A 85 6.84 -13.11 23.07
C PRO A 85 8.05 -12.28 23.54
N ALA A 86 7.88 -11.41 24.55
CA ALA A 86 8.96 -10.58 25.09
C ALA A 86 10.15 -11.39 25.60
N ASN A 87 9.91 -12.53 26.26
CA ASN A 87 10.95 -13.44 26.71
C ASN A 87 11.25 -14.49 25.61
N PRO A 88 12.42 -14.45 24.96
CA PRO A 88 12.77 -15.39 23.90
C PRO A 88 12.78 -16.86 24.35
N SER A 89 12.99 -17.13 25.64
CA SER A 89 12.96 -18.49 26.19
C SER A 89 11.57 -19.13 26.15
N GLN A 90 10.52 -18.31 26.04
CA GLN A 90 9.13 -18.72 25.91
C GLN A 90 8.65 -18.74 24.45
N ALA A 91 9.55 -18.54 23.47
CA ALA A 91 9.20 -18.59 22.06
C ALA A 91 8.61 -19.95 21.69
N GLU A 92 7.58 -19.94 20.85
CA GLU A 92 6.87 -21.15 20.42
C GLU A 92 7.84 -22.10 19.72
N LYS A 93 7.91 -23.35 20.17
CA LYS A 93 8.81 -24.35 19.57
C LYS A 93 8.19 -24.89 18.28
N PRO A 94 8.99 -25.09 17.21
CA PRO A 94 8.47 -25.65 15.98
C PRO A 94 8.03 -27.10 16.17
N VAL A 95 6.88 -27.44 15.60
CA VAL A 95 6.43 -28.83 15.44
C VAL A 95 6.74 -29.25 14.01
N TYR A 96 7.49 -30.34 13.85
CA TYR A 96 7.88 -30.86 12.54
C TYR A 96 6.87 -31.91 12.02
N PRO A 97 6.64 -31.99 10.69
CA PRO A 97 7.15 -31.08 9.66
C PRO A 97 6.48 -29.70 9.74
N ILE A 98 7.26 -28.65 9.47
CA ILE A 98 6.75 -27.27 9.45
C ILE A 98 5.79 -27.14 8.28
N LYS A 99 4.62 -26.55 8.51
CA LYS A 99 3.61 -26.39 7.47
C LYS A 99 4.08 -25.39 6.42
N ALA A 100 3.87 -25.74 5.15
CA ALA A 100 4.10 -24.87 4.02
C ALA A 100 3.00 -25.06 2.96
N GLN A 101 2.71 -24.03 2.18
CA GLN A 101 1.78 -24.07 1.05
C GLN A 101 2.37 -23.32 -0.13
N LEU A 102 2.27 -23.91 -1.32
CA LEU A 102 2.77 -23.34 -2.56
C LEU A 102 1.66 -22.49 -3.21
N ALA A 103 2.00 -21.29 -3.68
CA ALA A 103 1.10 -20.48 -4.49
C ALA A 103 0.73 -21.19 -5.81
N GLY A 104 -0.34 -20.73 -6.45
CA GLY A 104 -0.66 -21.10 -7.81
C GLY A 104 0.31 -20.49 -8.83
N TRP A 105 0.08 -20.83 -10.10
CA TRP A 105 0.81 -20.27 -11.23
C TRP A 105 0.48 -18.78 -11.39
N SER A 106 1.51 -17.98 -11.62
CA SER A 106 1.36 -16.56 -11.95
C SER A 106 1.33 -16.36 -13.45
N ARG A 107 0.70 -15.28 -13.93
CA ARG A 107 0.60 -14.98 -15.35
C ARG A 107 0.79 -13.51 -15.66
N LEU A 108 1.49 -13.24 -16.76
CA LEU A 108 1.51 -11.94 -17.42
C LEU A 108 0.69 -12.07 -18.71
N VAL A 109 -0.31 -11.21 -18.89
CA VAL A 109 -1.12 -11.18 -20.11
C VAL A 109 -0.73 -9.94 -20.89
N PHE A 110 -0.31 -10.15 -22.14
CA PHE A 110 0.10 -9.10 -23.04
C PHE A 110 -0.88 -8.97 -24.20
N GLN A 111 -1.39 -7.76 -24.42
CA GLN A 111 -1.99 -7.38 -25.70
C GLN A 111 -0.88 -7.06 -26.69
N VAL A 112 -0.94 -7.71 -27.85
CA VAL A 112 0.04 -7.50 -28.91
C VAL A 112 -0.49 -6.43 -29.87
N PRO A 113 0.26 -5.33 -30.12
CA PRO A 113 -0.13 -4.28 -31.05
C PRO A 113 -0.52 -4.78 -32.45
N GLN A 114 -1.55 -4.18 -33.05
CA GLN A 114 -2.11 -4.63 -34.34
C GLN A 114 -1.12 -4.56 -35.52
N ASN A 115 -0.13 -3.67 -35.44
CA ASN A 115 0.94 -3.57 -36.44
C ASN A 115 1.89 -4.78 -36.42
N ILE A 116 1.84 -5.63 -35.39
CA ILE A 116 2.57 -6.89 -35.34
C ILE A 116 1.66 -8.00 -35.88
N SER A 117 1.90 -8.37 -37.14
CA SER A 117 1.17 -9.43 -37.85
C SER A 117 1.82 -10.82 -37.72
N GLN A 118 3.11 -10.86 -37.40
CA GLN A 118 3.86 -12.10 -37.24
C GLN A 118 4.97 -11.95 -36.18
N ILE A 119 5.28 -13.05 -35.49
CA ILE A 119 6.38 -13.18 -34.52
C ILE A 119 7.25 -14.36 -34.97
N PRO A 120 8.57 -14.19 -35.14
CA PRO A 120 9.46 -15.31 -35.42
C PRO A 120 9.39 -16.38 -34.31
N TYR A 121 9.34 -17.66 -34.67
CA TYR A 121 9.36 -18.75 -33.68
C TYR A 121 10.80 -19.03 -33.23
N SER A 122 11.38 -18.09 -32.49
CA SER A 122 12.73 -18.15 -31.92
C SER A 122 12.68 -17.74 -30.45
N LEU A 123 13.58 -18.26 -29.62
CA LEU A 123 13.59 -17.95 -28.20
C LEU A 123 13.72 -16.43 -27.95
N GLU A 124 14.59 -15.77 -28.70
CA GLU A 124 14.81 -14.32 -28.60
C GLU A 124 13.53 -13.52 -28.89
N ALA A 125 12.81 -13.87 -29.96
CA ALA A 125 11.56 -13.18 -30.30
C ALA A 125 10.42 -13.49 -29.32
N LEU A 126 10.39 -14.70 -28.75
CA LEU A 126 9.40 -15.09 -27.75
C LEU A 126 9.62 -14.44 -26.38
N LEU A 127 10.85 -14.01 -26.10
CA LEU A 127 11.23 -13.27 -24.90
C LEU A 127 11.20 -11.74 -25.11
N ASP A 128 11.01 -11.24 -26.33
CA ASP A 128 10.92 -9.80 -26.55
C ASP A 128 9.53 -9.24 -26.20
N TRP A 129 9.32 -8.97 -24.91
CA TRP A 129 8.07 -8.39 -24.40
C TRP A 129 8.05 -6.86 -24.43
N SER A 130 9.14 -6.21 -24.86
CA SER A 130 9.31 -4.75 -24.78
C SER A 130 8.26 -3.98 -25.58
N LEU A 131 7.76 -4.60 -26.65
CA LEU A 131 6.80 -4.01 -27.58
C LEU A 131 5.34 -4.25 -27.17
N PHE A 132 5.08 -5.15 -26.20
CA PHE A 132 3.72 -5.53 -25.84
C PHE A 132 3.19 -4.73 -24.65
N GLU A 133 1.86 -4.62 -24.57
CA GLU A 133 1.19 -3.89 -23.49
C GLU A 133 0.55 -4.87 -22.51
N LEU A 134 0.72 -4.63 -21.20
CA LEU A 134 0.10 -5.48 -20.19
C LEU A 134 -1.42 -5.29 -20.20
N HIS A 135 -2.14 -6.40 -20.29
CA HIS A 135 -3.56 -6.46 -19.99
C HIS A 135 -3.73 -6.63 -18.48
N VAL A 136 -4.22 -5.59 -17.81
CA VAL A 136 -4.34 -5.51 -16.35
C VAL A 136 -5.78 -5.21 -15.95
N ALA A 137 -6.14 -5.47 -14.70
CA ALA A 137 -7.44 -5.08 -14.17
C ALA A 137 -7.62 -3.55 -14.26
N ALA A 138 -8.85 -3.07 -14.43
CA ALA A 138 -9.15 -1.63 -14.36
C ALA A 138 -8.72 -1.03 -13.00
N SER A 139 -8.82 -1.80 -11.93
CA SER A 139 -8.34 -1.45 -10.60
C SER A 139 -6.81 -1.35 -10.50
N ALA A 140 -6.04 -1.89 -11.45
CA ALA A 140 -4.58 -1.75 -11.54
C ALA A 140 -4.16 -0.39 -12.16
N ALA A 141 -4.82 0.70 -11.76
CA ALA A 141 -4.53 2.03 -12.29
C ALA A 141 -3.16 2.54 -11.83
N PRO A 142 -2.43 3.26 -12.70
CA PRO A 142 -1.18 3.89 -12.31
C PRO A 142 -1.43 4.98 -11.25
N PRO A 143 -0.41 5.33 -10.47
CA PRO A 143 -0.48 6.47 -9.57
C PRO A 143 -0.79 7.77 -10.33
N PRO A 144 -1.37 8.77 -9.67
CA PRO A 144 -1.46 10.10 -10.26
C PRO A 144 -0.05 10.61 -10.61
N PRO A 145 0.07 11.50 -11.61
CA PRO A 145 1.36 12.08 -11.96
C PRO A 145 2.08 12.66 -10.74
N PRO A 146 3.42 12.55 -10.67
CA PRO A 146 4.17 13.15 -9.60
C PRO A 146 3.87 14.65 -9.55
N PRO A 147 3.76 15.24 -8.35
CA PRO A 147 3.68 16.69 -8.25
C PRO A 147 4.90 17.25 -8.98
N VAL A 148 4.66 18.03 -10.03
CA VAL A 148 5.74 18.66 -10.80
C VAL A 148 6.55 19.51 -9.82
N PRO A 149 7.89 19.35 -9.74
CA PRO A 149 8.69 20.26 -8.94
C PRO A 149 8.43 21.66 -9.46
N LEU A 150 7.83 22.53 -8.65
CA LEU A 150 7.70 23.94 -8.99
C LEU A 150 9.12 24.47 -9.27
N GLY A 151 9.43 24.72 -10.55
CA GLY A 151 10.62 25.47 -10.89
C GLY A 151 10.55 26.83 -10.17
N ARG A 152 11.63 27.23 -9.49
CA ARG A 152 11.74 28.58 -8.95
C ARG A 152 11.58 29.58 -10.10
N LEU A 153 10.41 30.21 -10.22
CA LEU A 153 10.28 31.45 -10.98
C LEU A 153 10.99 32.54 -10.18
N LYS A 154 12.21 32.89 -10.58
CA LYS A 154 12.83 34.13 -10.13
C LYS A 154 12.05 35.27 -10.78
N LEU A 155 11.35 36.07 -9.98
CA LEU A 155 10.90 37.39 -10.41
C LEU A 155 12.16 38.21 -10.71
N GLN A 156 12.39 38.55 -11.99
CA GLN A 156 13.47 39.44 -12.37
C GLN A 156 12.88 40.82 -12.61
N ILE A 157 13.21 41.79 -11.76
CA ILE A 157 12.84 43.19 -11.96
C ILE A 157 13.78 43.75 -13.04
N LEU A 158 13.23 44.26 -14.14
CA LEU A 158 14.02 44.86 -15.23
C LEU A 158 14.80 46.09 -14.72
N PRO A 159 15.98 46.38 -15.28
CA PRO A 159 16.75 47.57 -14.91
C PRO A 159 15.92 48.84 -15.15
N GLY A 160 15.72 49.65 -14.11
CA GLY A 160 14.97 50.91 -14.18
C GLY A 160 13.64 50.93 -13.41
N MET A 161 13.14 49.80 -12.91
CA MET A 161 11.94 49.76 -12.05
C MET A 161 12.31 49.69 -10.57
N ARG A 162 11.90 50.68 -9.78
CA ARG A 162 11.96 50.66 -8.29
C ARG A 162 10.58 50.34 -7.73
N LEU A 163 10.47 49.25 -6.96
CA LEU A 163 9.29 49.01 -6.12
C LEU A 163 9.32 49.97 -4.93
N LYS A 164 8.21 50.63 -4.61
CA LYS A 164 8.10 51.42 -3.38
C LYS A 164 8.24 50.50 -2.16
N PRO A 165 8.95 50.91 -1.09
CA PRO A 165 9.06 50.12 0.13
C PRO A 165 7.66 49.77 0.68
N GLY A 166 7.41 48.48 0.96
CA GLY A 166 6.16 48.00 1.57
C GLY A 166 5.08 47.45 0.62
N VAL A 167 5.30 47.43 -0.71
CA VAL A 167 4.33 46.86 -1.66
C VAL A 167 4.61 45.37 -1.91
N ILE A 168 3.72 44.49 -1.45
CA ILE A 168 3.68 43.07 -1.83
C ILE A 168 2.72 42.92 -3.02
N PRO A 169 3.16 42.50 -4.22
CA PRO A 169 2.26 42.28 -5.34
C PRO A 169 1.34 41.08 -5.05
N GLN A 170 0.02 41.29 -5.14
CA GLN A 170 -0.97 40.20 -5.10
C GLN A 170 -1.53 39.96 -6.50
N VAL A 171 -1.56 38.70 -6.93
CA VAL A 171 -2.21 38.25 -8.17
C VAL A 171 -3.66 37.87 -7.83
N ILE A 172 -4.64 38.57 -8.40
CA ILE A 172 -6.07 38.29 -8.20
C ILE A 172 -6.54 37.34 -9.31
N ILE A 173 -7.12 36.20 -8.93
CA ILE A 173 -7.78 35.26 -9.85
C ILE A 173 -9.30 35.53 -9.81
N PRO A 174 -9.99 35.70 -10.95
CA PRO A 174 -11.45 35.85 -10.94
C PRO A 174 -12.13 34.54 -10.54
N ARG A 175 -13.08 34.61 -9.60
CA ARG A 175 -14.01 33.52 -9.27
C ARG A 175 -15.00 33.34 -10.43
N SER A 176 -15.07 32.15 -11.00
CA SER A 176 -16.20 31.74 -11.83
C SER A 176 -16.94 30.58 -11.15
N ILE A 177 -18.02 30.91 -10.42
CA ILE A 177 -19.37 30.29 -10.36
C ILE A 177 -20.16 31.05 -9.25
N PRO A 178 -21.47 31.36 -9.42
CA PRO A 178 -22.22 32.21 -8.49
C PRO A 178 -22.36 31.60 -7.08
N GLN A 179 -22.11 32.40 -6.05
CA GLN A 179 -22.43 32.08 -4.66
C GLN A 179 -23.75 32.76 -4.29
N ASP A 180 -24.81 31.98 -4.18
CA ASP A 180 -25.90 32.13 -3.20
C ASP A 180 -26.20 30.67 -2.86
N THR A 181 -25.80 30.11 -1.71
CA THR A 181 -26.13 30.46 -0.33
C THR A 181 -25.10 29.74 0.55
N ILE A 182 -24.65 30.36 1.65
CA ILE A 182 -24.21 29.79 2.95
C ILE A 182 -23.23 30.80 3.60
N GLN A 183 -23.61 31.25 4.78
CA GLN A 183 -22.90 32.23 5.61
C GLN A 183 -21.58 31.67 6.18
N PRO A 184 -20.54 32.50 6.36
CA PRO A 184 -19.26 32.07 6.91
C PRO A 184 -19.30 31.97 8.45
N GLN A 185 -18.97 30.80 9.00
CA GLN A 185 -18.44 30.70 10.37
C GLN A 185 -16.92 30.82 10.34
N SER A 186 -16.41 31.75 11.14
CA SER A 186 -14.98 32.06 11.29
C SER A 186 -14.24 30.99 12.08
N VAL A 187 -13.15 30.45 11.52
CA VAL A 187 -12.12 29.73 12.27
C VAL A 187 -10.81 30.54 12.21
N PRO A 188 -10.15 30.83 13.34
CA PRO A 188 -8.91 31.59 13.35
C PRO A 188 -7.73 30.72 12.89
N LEU A 189 -6.89 31.28 12.01
CA LEU A 189 -5.63 30.67 11.56
C LEU A 189 -4.53 30.85 12.63
N PRO A 190 -3.64 29.85 12.85
CA PRO A 190 -2.42 30.06 13.62
C PRO A 190 -1.43 30.94 12.85
N ASN A 191 -0.86 31.90 13.57
CA ASN A 191 0.14 32.87 13.15
C ASN A 191 1.49 32.23 12.74
N ARG A 192 1.92 32.39 11.48
CA ARG A 192 3.10 33.20 11.04
C ARG A 192 3.59 32.86 9.60
N SER A 193 3.50 33.89 8.76
CA SER A 193 4.42 34.31 7.67
C SER A 193 4.85 33.31 6.58
N THR A 194 4.01 33.13 5.56
CA THR A 194 4.27 33.50 4.13
C THR A 194 3.11 33.00 3.25
N PRO A 195 2.39 33.85 2.49
CA PRO A 195 1.39 33.39 1.54
C PRO A 195 2.07 32.98 0.22
N PHE A 196 1.86 31.73 -0.23
CA PHE A 196 2.23 31.29 -1.57
C PHE A 196 0.97 30.83 -2.33
N LEU A 197 0.77 31.35 -3.54
CA LEU A 197 -0.34 31.01 -4.44
C LEU A 197 0.18 30.19 -5.63
N TRP A 198 -0.62 29.23 -6.08
CA TRP A 198 -0.33 28.29 -7.17
C TRP A 198 -1.03 28.72 -8.47
N TYR A 199 -0.48 28.36 -9.63
CA TYR A 199 -1.18 28.41 -10.92
C TYR A 199 -0.81 27.21 -11.82
N THR A 200 -1.68 26.89 -12.77
CA THR A 200 -1.47 25.92 -13.86
C THR A 200 -1.16 26.69 -15.16
N SER A 201 -0.16 26.26 -15.94
CA SER A 201 0.02 26.75 -17.31
C SER A 201 -0.37 25.65 -18.28
N ASN A 202 -1.61 25.71 -18.78
CA ASN A 202 -1.91 25.12 -20.08
C ASN A 202 -1.37 26.11 -21.11
N GLY A 203 -0.49 25.64 -22.00
CA GLY A 203 0.09 26.50 -23.03
C GLY A 203 -0.99 26.99 -23.97
N GLU A 204 -1.34 28.28 -23.88
CA GLU A 204 -1.89 29.09 -24.96
C GLU A 204 -1.76 30.57 -24.57
N SER A 205 -1.33 31.38 -25.52
CA SER A 205 -1.11 32.82 -25.44
C SER A 205 -2.43 33.60 -25.45
N ASP A 206 -2.71 34.44 -24.43
CA ASP A 206 -3.06 35.87 -24.60
C ASP A 206 -3.61 36.59 -23.34
N VAL A 207 -2.96 37.73 -23.06
CA VAL A 207 -3.40 39.05 -22.55
C VAL A 207 -4.38 39.19 -21.36
N PHE A 208 -3.85 39.68 -20.23
CA PHE A 208 -4.60 40.33 -19.14
C PHE A 208 -4.93 41.79 -19.46
N LYS A 209 -6.20 42.21 -19.40
CA LYS A 209 -6.61 43.63 -19.39
C LYS A 209 -7.52 43.93 -18.19
N HIS A 210 -7.07 44.88 -17.36
CA HIS A 210 -7.71 45.57 -16.23
C HIS A 210 -7.40 45.07 -14.79
N VAL A 211 -6.95 46.01 -13.95
CA VAL A 211 -6.69 45.87 -12.50
C VAL A 211 -7.56 46.91 -11.77
N ARG A 212 -8.25 46.54 -10.68
CA ARG A 212 -8.90 47.50 -9.76
C ARG A 212 -8.17 47.50 -8.41
N THR A 213 -7.96 48.69 -7.84
CA THR A 213 -7.39 48.90 -6.50
C THR A 213 -8.39 49.61 -5.59
N ARG A 214 -8.18 49.58 -4.26
CA ARG A 214 -9.05 50.23 -3.26
C ARG A 214 -9.02 51.78 -3.26
N LEU A 215 -8.24 52.43 -4.13
CA LEU A 215 -8.11 53.90 -4.19
C LEU A 215 -8.29 54.51 -5.61
N GLY A 216 -8.87 53.76 -6.56
CA GLY A 216 -9.12 54.23 -7.93
C GLY A 216 -8.26 53.55 -9.01
N THR A 217 -8.66 53.73 -10.27
CA THR A 217 -8.10 53.03 -11.45
C THR A 217 -6.79 53.68 -11.90
N ALA A 218 -5.68 52.92 -11.91
CA ALA A 218 -4.45 53.33 -12.58
C ALA A 218 -4.13 52.35 -13.73
N LYS A 219 -3.88 52.88 -14.93
CA LYS A 219 -3.42 52.12 -16.09
C LYS A 219 -1.94 51.75 -15.89
N VAL A 220 -1.61 50.46 -15.91
CA VAL A 220 -0.24 49.97 -16.06
C VAL A 220 -0.16 49.20 -17.37
N SER A 221 0.77 49.59 -18.23
CA SER A 221 1.09 48.93 -19.49
C SER A 221 1.84 47.60 -19.24
N THR A 222 1.36 46.56 -19.90
CA THR A 222 1.89 45.21 -20.15
C THR A 222 3.24 44.84 -19.51
N VAL A 223 3.24 43.86 -18.60
CA VAL A 223 4.46 43.13 -18.19
C VAL A 223 4.57 41.86 -19.04
N GLN A 224 5.64 41.71 -19.83
CA GLN A 224 5.98 40.45 -20.50
C GLN A 224 6.94 39.64 -19.63
N LEU A 225 6.64 38.35 -19.42
CA LEU A 225 7.50 37.38 -18.72
C LEU A 225 8.27 36.54 -19.77
N GLN A 226 9.60 36.47 -19.68
CA GLN A 226 10.42 35.53 -20.46
C GLN A 226 10.95 34.39 -19.58
N LEU A 227 10.84 33.15 -20.08
CA LEU A 227 11.46 31.96 -19.51
C LEU A 227 12.91 31.82 -20.03
N GLN A 228 13.91 31.82 -19.15
CA GLN A 228 15.27 31.37 -19.49
C GLN A 228 15.46 29.88 -19.20
N LYS A 229 15.96 29.12 -20.17
CA LYS A 229 16.44 27.74 -19.96
C LYS A 229 17.79 27.75 -19.22
N PRO A 230 18.06 26.81 -18.29
CA PRO A 230 19.35 26.74 -17.63
C PRO A 230 20.43 26.24 -18.59
N GLN A 231 21.59 26.90 -18.63
CA GLN A 231 22.81 26.36 -19.24
C GLN A 231 23.52 25.43 -18.25
N LEU A 232 23.88 24.22 -18.70
CA LEU A 232 24.73 23.29 -17.94
C LEU A 232 26.17 23.79 -17.92
N ASN A 233 26.78 23.84 -16.74
CA ASN A 233 28.19 24.20 -16.56
C ASN A 233 29.04 22.92 -16.55
N PRO A 234 29.94 22.67 -17.52
CA PRO A 234 30.60 21.38 -17.68
C PRO A 234 31.99 21.36 -17.02
N GLN A 235 32.12 21.57 -15.71
CA GLN A 235 33.37 21.25 -15.00
C GLN A 235 33.12 20.89 -13.53
N ALA A 236 33.24 19.59 -13.21
CA ALA A 236 33.80 19.01 -11.97
C ALA A 236 33.24 17.60 -11.74
N VAL A 237 33.78 16.58 -12.42
CA VAL A 237 33.68 15.18 -11.96
C VAL A 237 35.05 14.53 -12.17
N LYS A 238 35.77 14.28 -11.07
CA LYS A 238 36.96 13.40 -11.10
C LYS A 238 36.49 11.94 -11.11
N PRO A 239 37.05 11.07 -11.97
CA PRO A 239 36.63 9.67 -12.05
C PRO A 239 37.29 8.82 -10.96
N VAL A 240 36.48 8.12 -10.17
CA VAL A 240 36.91 6.92 -9.42
C VAL A 240 36.57 5.71 -10.28
N GLN A 241 37.57 5.04 -10.82
CA GLN A 241 37.41 3.83 -11.63
C GLN A 241 37.10 2.63 -10.73
N LYS A 242 35.89 2.09 -10.83
CA LYS A 242 35.60 0.66 -10.57
C LYS A 242 35.15 0.04 -11.89
N PRO A 243 35.55 -1.20 -12.23
CA PRO A 243 35.16 -1.81 -13.50
C PRO A 243 33.67 -2.17 -13.42
N VAL A 244 32.85 -1.42 -14.16
CA VAL A 244 31.43 -1.72 -14.40
C VAL A 244 31.32 -2.14 -15.86
N GLN A 245 30.81 -3.36 -16.09
CA GLN A 245 30.43 -3.84 -17.42
C GLN A 245 29.49 -2.83 -18.10
N PRO A 246 29.52 -2.69 -19.44
CA PRO A 246 28.74 -1.66 -20.12
C PRO A 246 27.25 -1.83 -19.79
N PRO A 247 26.55 -0.77 -19.33
CA PRO A 247 25.13 -0.85 -19.08
C PRO A 247 24.39 -1.09 -20.41
N PRO A 248 23.25 -1.81 -20.40
CA PRO A 248 22.31 -1.74 -21.52
C PRO A 248 21.97 -0.27 -21.78
N LYS A 249 21.85 0.09 -23.07
CA LYS A 249 21.72 1.47 -23.59
C LYS A 249 20.99 2.40 -22.62
N ALA A 250 21.71 3.39 -22.08
CA ALA A 250 21.14 4.44 -21.26
C ALA A 250 20.10 5.22 -22.10
N VAL A 251 18.82 5.04 -21.78
CA VAL A 251 17.74 5.84 -22.35
C VAL A 251 17.91 7.27 -21.83
N VAL A 252 18.26 8.19 -22.73
CA VAL A 252 18.34 9.62 -22.41
C VAL A 252 16.92 10.10 -22.07
N PRO A 253 16.69 10.81 -20.94
CA PRO A 253 15.36 11.29 -20.57
C PRO A 253 14.77 12.17 -21.68
N GLY A 254 13.80 11.64 -22.41
CA GLY A 254 12.91 12.36 -23.33
C GLY A 254 11.62 12.73 -22.63
N ALA A 255 10.95 13.80 -23.11
CA ALA A 255 9.67 14.24 -22.57
C ALA A 255 8.67 13.08 -22.53
N VAL A 256 8.22 12.75 -21.33
CA VAL A 256 7.18 11.75 -21.07
C VAL A 256 5.92 12.20 -21.81
N GLN A 257 5.44 11.41 -22.77
CA GLN A 257 4.04 11.52 -23.17
C GLN A 257 3.20 11.05 -21.99
N THR A 258 2.76 12.03 -21.20
CA THR A 258 1.68 11.85 -20.26
C THR A 258 0.40 11.74 -21.08
N HIS A 259 -0.10 10.53 -21.29
CA HIS A 259 -1.54 10.33 -21.46
C HIS A 259 -2.12 9.78 -20.13
N PRO A 260 -2.28 10.59 -19.06
CA PRO A 260 -3.17 10.22 -17.96
C PRO A 260 -4.64 10.46 -18.35
N ASN A 261 -4.90 10.96 -19.57
CA ASN A 261 -6.20 11.48 -19.90
C ASN A 261 -7.12 10.35 -20.39
N GLN A 262 -8.15 10.14 -19.57
CA GLN A 262 -9.35 9.31 -19.79
C GLN A 262 -9.13 7.80 -19.65
N MET A 263 -9.16 7.26 -18.42
CA MET A 263 -9.45 5.82 -18.28
C MET A 263 -10.49 5.41 -17.24
N PHE A 264 -11.14 6.33 -16.52
CA PHE A 264 -12.19 5.91 -15.58
C PHE A 264 -13.36 6.90 -15.60
N GLN A 265 -14.21 6.81 -16.63
CA GLN A 265 -15.58 7.37 -16.51
C GLN A 265 -16.38 6.62 -15.44
N ILE A 266 -15.97 5.39 -15.10
CA ILE A 266 -16.53 4.54 -14.05
C ILE A 266 -15.38 4.13 -13.11
N LEU A 267 -15.58 4.32 -11.79
CA LEU A 267 -14.62 3.89 -10.78
C LEU A 267 -14.56 2.35 -10.74
N PRO A 268 -13.37 1.73 -10.78
CA PRO A 268 -13.26 0.28 -10.88
C PRO A 268 -13.64 -0.43 -9.58
N ASP A 269 -14.28 -1.59 -9.68
CA ASP A 269 -14.39 -2.56 -8.59
C ASP A 269 -13.24 -3.60 -8.69
N PRO A 270 -12.92 -4.31 -7.59
CA PRO A 270 -12.03 -5.46 -7.66
C PRO A 270 -12.57 -6.51 -8.67
N PRO A 271 -11.71 -7.08 -9.54
CA PRO A 271 -12.14 -8.11 -10.49
C PRO A 271 -12.75 -9.33 -9.80
N THR A 272 -13.65 -10.02 -10.50
CA THR A 272 -14.20 -11.30 -10.07
C THR A 272 -13.20 -12.42 -10.34
N LYS A 273 -13.46 -13.62 -9.79
CA LYS A 273 -12.61 -14.79 -10.05
C LYS A 273 -12.60 -15.17 -11.54
N GLU A 274 -13.72 -14.95 -12.21
CA GLU A 274 -13.97 -15.24 -13.62
C GLU A 274 -13.22 -14.28 -14.55
N ASP A 275 -12.93 -13.06 -14.10
CA ASP A 275 -12.13 -12.08 -14.86
C ASP A 275 -10.64 -12.45 -14.88
N LEU A 276 -10.12 -13.05 -13.81
CA LEU A 276 -8.69 -13.25 -13.60
C LEU A 276 -7.96 -13.96 -14.74
N PRO A 277 -8.48 -15.02 -15.41
CA PRO A 277 -7.78 -15.73 -16.48
C PRO A 277 -7.40 -14.87 -17.69
N ASN A 278 -8.04 -13.70 -17.84
CA ASN A 278 -7.75 -12.76 -18.91
C ASN A 278 -6.82 -11.63 -18.48
N LEU A 279 -6.47 -11.53 -17.20
CA LEU A 279 -5.68 -10.43 -16.65
C LEU A 279 -4.28 -10.88 -16.27
N THR A 280 -3.35 -9.93 -16.24
CA THR A 280 -2.05 -10.08 -15.59
C THR A 280 -2.26 -10.21 -14.08
N VAL A 281 -1.88 -11.36 -13.54
CA VAL A 281 -2.08 -11.70 -12.14
C VAL A 281 -0.88 -12.48 -11.60
N ILE A 282 -0.28 -11.97 -10.54
CA ILE A 282 0.87 -12.56 -9.86
C ILE A 282 0.44 -12.94 -8.45
N GLU A 283 0.48 -14.23 -8.11
CA GLU A 283 0.18 -14.68 -6.75
C GLU A 283 1.45 -14.62 -5.90
N ALA A 284 1.68 -13.45 -5.33
CA ALA A 284 2.78 -13.18 -4.40
C ALA A 284 2.42 -11.96 -3.55
N PRO A 285 2.10 -12.15 -2.24
CA PRO A 285 2.21 -13.37 -1.44
C PRO A 285 1.11 -14.42 -1.70
N TYR A 286 1.27 -15.62 -1.15
CA TYR A 286 0.28 -16.72 -1.18
C TYR A 286 -1.14 -16.22 -0.91
N ARG A 287 -2.09 -16.58 -1.77
CA ARG A 287 -3.51 -16.15 -1.76
C ARG A 287 -3.74 -14.64 -1.93
N LEU A 288 -2.73 -13.84 -2.26
CA LEU A 288 -2.89 -12.43 -2.61
C LEU A 288 -2.45 -12.21 -4.06
N PHE A 289 -3.40 -11.81 -4.88
CA PHE A 289 -3.22 -11.70 -6.31
C PHE A 289 -2.90 -10.24 -6.65
N MET A 290 -1.66 -10.00 -7.03
CA MET A 290 -1.11 -8.69 -7.35
C MET A 290 -1.14 -8.45 -8.86
N SER A 291 -1.29 -7.19 -9.27
CA SER A 291 -1.14 -6.77 -10.66
C SER A 291 -0.33 -5.47 -10.74
N PRO A 292 0.64 -5.36 -11.65
CA PRO A 292 1.35 -4.10 -11.91
C PRO A 292 0.40 -3.10 -12.57
N SER A 293 0.79 -1.82 -12.57
CA SER A 293 0.03 -0.82 -13.33
C SER A 293 0.08 -1.10 -14.83
N LYS A 294 -0.85 -0.52 -15.60
CA LYS A 294 -0.79 -0.55 -17.08
C LYS A 294 0.50 0.07 -17.67
N MET A 295 1.22 0.87 -16.88
CA MET A 295 2.51 1.45 -17.26
C MET A 295 3.68 0.50 -16.97
N GLY A 296 3.44 -0.63 -16.31
CA GLY A 296 4.44 -1.63 -16.04
C GLY A 296 4.98 -2.28 -17.31
N GLY A 297 6.25 -2.67 -17.27
CA GLY A 297 6.88 -3.49 -18.28
C GLY A 297 7.95 -4.38 -17.66
N TRP A 298 8.51 -5.30 -18.44
CA TRP A 298 9.34 -6.37 -17.92
C TRP A 298 10.68 -6.44 -18.67
N ALA A 299 11.78 -6.31 -17.92
CA ALA A 299 13.13 -6.35 -18.45
C ALA A 299 13.84 -7.64 -18.05
N HIS A 300 14.49 -8.29 -19.01
CA HIS A 300 15.22 -9.54 -18.80
C HIS A 300 16.24 -9.77 -19.93
N SER A 301 17.14 -10.73 -19.72
CA SER A 301 18.07 -11.14 -20.77
C SER A 301 17.45 -12.27 -21.61
N SER A 302 17.60 -12.16 -22.93
CA SER A 302 17.24 -13.21 -23.88
C SER A 302 18.29 -14.33 -23.94
N LYS A 303 19.48 -14.13 -23.35
CA LYS A 303 20.58 -15.12 -23.30
C LYS A 303 21.06 -15.32 -21.85
N PRO A 304 21.65 -16.47 -21.50
CA PRO A 304 22.23 -16.68 -20.18
C PRO A 304 23.31 -15.63 -19.88
N VAL A 305 23.31 -15.11 -18.64
CA VAL A 305 24.23 -14.06 -18.20
C VAL A 305 25.23 -14.64 -17.20
N THR A 306 26.52 -14.54 -17.51
CA THR A 306 27.60 -14.95 -16.61
C THR A 306 28.24 -13.72 -15.98
N LEU A 307 28.31 -13.69 -14.66
CA LEU A 307 28.98 -12.65 -13.89
C LEU A 307 29.88 -13.29 -12.83
N ASN A 308 31.16 -12.91 -12.81
CA ASN A 308 32.14 -13.43 -11.85
C ASN A 308 32.15 -14.97 -11.77
N ASN A 309 32.19 -15.63 -12.94
CA ASN A 309 32.15 -17.09 -13.11
C ASN A 309 30.92 -17.78 -12.47
N ARG A 310 29.85 -17.03 -12.20
CA ARG A 310 28.56 -17.57 -11.79
C ARG A 310 27.53 -17.27 -12.87
N LEU A 311 26.75 -18.28 -13.22
CA LEU A 311 25.62 -18.13 -14.11
C LEU A 311 24.44 -17.61 -13.30
N GLU A 312 23.84 -16.54 -13.78
CA GLU A 312 22.69 -15.91 -13.14
C GLU A 312 21.43 -16.76 -13.36
N LEU A 313 20.60 -16.89 -12.32
CA LEU A 313 19.24 -17.41 -12.46
C LEU A 313 18.44 -16.49 -13.38
N TRP A 314 17.84 -17.04 -14.43
CA TRP A 314 16.97 -16.27 -15.30
C TRP A 314 15.83 -15.65 -14.51
N HIS A 315 15.61 -14.37 -14.75
CA HIS A 315 14.59 -13.60 -14.07
C HIS A 315 14.11 -12.45 -14.95
N SER A 316 12.89 -12.00 -14.69
CA SER A 316 12.29 -10.84 -15.35
C SER A 316 11.90 -9.79 -14.32
N ARG A 317 12.35 -8.55 -14.53
CA ARG A 317 12.30 -7.45 -13.58
C ARG A 317 11.22 -6.46 -13.98
N LEU A 318 10.37 -6.09 -13.03
CA LEU A 318 9.35 -5.07 -13.25
C LEU A 318 10.03 -3.70 -13.38
N GLY A 319 9.76 -2.99 -14.47
CA GLY A 319 10.10 -1.60 -14.70
C GLY A 319 8.90 -0.83 -15.23
N VAL A 320 9.14 0.39 -15.72
CA VAL A 320 8.11 1.25 -16.31
C VAL A 320 8.32 1.34 -17.81
N ARG A 321 7.29 1.03 -18.58
CA ARG A 321 7.31 1.15 -20.05
C ARG A 321 7.29 2.63 -20.42
N LYS A 322 8.30 3.08 -21.18
CA LYS A 322 8.46 4.46 -21.65
C LYS A 322 8.89 4.50 -23.11
N GLN A 323 8.57 5.60 -23.79
CA GLN A 323 9.15 5.91 -25.09
C GLN A 323 10.36 6.84 -24.92
N ASP A 324 11.40 6.60 -25.69
CA ASP A 324 12.51 7.55 -25.84
C ASP A 324 12.13 8.74 -26.74
N ARG A 325 13.07 9.67 -26.97
CA ARG A 325 12.85 10.86 -27.81
C ARG A 325 12.56 10.52 -29.27
N GLN A 326 12.91 9.32 -29.69
CA GLN A 326 12.74 8.79 -31.04
C GLN A 326 11.46 7.95 -31.15
N GLY A 327 10.64 7.89 -30.09
CA GLY A 327 9.40 7.13 -30.03
C GLY A 327 9.60 5.62 -29.85
N GLN A 328 10.83 5.17 -29.57
CA GLN A 328 11.11 3.75 -29.34
C GLN A 328 10.73 3.35 -27.92
N TRP A 329 10.02 2.24 -27.80
CA TRP A 329 9.63 1.70 -26.51
C TRP A 329 10.81 1.03 -25.80
N GLY A 330 10.91 1.26 -24.49
CA GLY A 330 11.88 0.64 -23.60
C GLY A 330 11.33 0.51 -22.19
N ILE A 331 12.06 -0.23 -21.35
CA ILE A 331 11.71 -0.44 -19.94
C ILE A 331 12.69 0.34 -19.06
N ASP A 332 12.16 1.27 -18.28
CA ASP A 332 12.89 2.05 -17.30
C ASP A 332 12.79 1.39 -15.92
N GLU A 333 13.86 0.71 -15.51
CA GLU A 333 14.00 0.10 -14.19
C GLU A 333 14.38 1.11 -13.09
N SER A 334 14.60 2.39 -13.43
CA SER A 334 14.95 3.45 -12.47
C SER A 334 13.75 4.27 -12.00
N ASP A 335 12.64 4.27 -12.76
CA ASP A 335 11.40 4.95 -12.38
C ASP A 335 10.74 4.23 -11.20
N ASP A 336 10.81 4.84 -10.03
CA ASP A 336 10.22 4.37 -8.77
C ASP A 336 8.78 4.85 -8.57
N TRP A 337 8.40 5.94 -9.25
CA TRP A 337 7.09 6.56 -9.10
C TRP A 337 6.00 5.70 -9.71
N TYR A 338 6.17 5.26 -10.96
CA TYR A 338 5.17 4.48 -11.70
C TYR A 338 5.37 2.97 -11.59
N ARG A 339 6.47 2.52 -10.97
CA ARG A 339 6.72 1.10 -10.67
C ARG A 339 5.92 0.68 -9.43
N THR A 340 4.64 0.42 -9.66
CA THR A 340 3.65 0.14 -8.61
C THR A 340 2.86 -1.14 -8.90
N LEU A 341 2.42 -1.79 -7.83
CA LEU A 341 1.53 -2.94 -7.83
C LEU A 341 0.27 -2.64 -7.02
N ARG A 342 -0.83 -3.34 -7.31
CA ARG A 342 -2.04 -3.35 -6.48
C ARG A 342 -2.46 -4.78 -6.19
N ALA A 343 -2.93 -5.03 -4.98
CA ALA A 343 -3.68 -6.24 -4.65
C ALA A 343 -5.05 -6.13 -5.31
N ILE A 344 -5.29 -6.95 -6.33
CA ILE A 344 -6.52 -6.88 -7.13
C ILE A 344 -7.55 -7.92 -6.71
N TRP A 345 -7.12 -9.05 -6.13
CA TRP A 345 -8.03 -10.11 -5.73
C TRP A 345 -7.43 -11.01 -4.64
N SER A 346 -8.30 -11.74 -3.94
CA SER A 346 -7.94 -12.82 -3.02
C SER A 346 -9.12 -13.77 -2.86
N PRO A 347 -8.90 -15.09 -2.68
CA PRO A 347 -9.96 -15.99 -2.23
C PRO A 347 -10.49 -15.64 -0.83
N ASP A 348 -9.75 -14.82 -0.06
CA ASP A 348 -10.19 -14.32 1.24
C ASP A 348 -10.96 -12.99 1.12
N TYR A 349 -11.02 -12.41 -0.09
CA TYR A 349 -11.80 -11.20 -0.33
C TYR A 349 -13.29 -11.54 -0.47
N ASN A 350 -14.09 -11.03 0.47
CA ASN A 350 -15.54 -10.99 0.33
C ASN A 350 -15.98 -9.64 -0.23
N GLN A 351 -16.75 -9.65 -1.32
CA GLN A 351 -17.27 -8.44 -1.94
C GLN A 351 -18.35 -7.82 -1.05
N PRO A 352 -18.23 -6.53 -0.66
CA PRO A 352 -19.26 -5.88 0.13
C PRO A 352 -20.56 -5.74 -0.66
N ASN A 353 -21.68 -5.89 0.03
CA ASN A 353 -23.04 -5.65 -0.47
C ASN A 353 -23.43 -4.16 -0.47
N THR A 354 -22.56 -3.28 0.03
CA THR A 354 -22.77 -1.83 0.11
C THR A 354 -21.79 -1.09 -0.79
N ASN A 355 -22.07 0.19 -1.06
CA ASN A 355 -21.21 1.07 -1.85
C ASN A 355 -19.87 1.43 -1.16
N GLY A 356 -19.66 1.00 0.09
CA GLY A 356 -18.49 1.30 0.89
C GLY A 356 -17.60 0.07 1.12
N PRO A 357 -16.49 0.24 1.87
CA PRO A 357 -15.69 -0.90 2.28
C PRO A 357 -16.47 -1.83 3.23
N GLY A 358 -16.29 -3.14 3.04
CA GLY A 358 -16.86 -4.18 3.89
C GLY A 358 -15.90 -4.60 5.00
N ARG A 359 -16.44 -5.15 6.08
CA ARG A 359 -15.63 -5.82 7.11
C ARG A 359 -15.33 -7.25 6.67
N PHE A 360 -14.23 -7.81 7.18
CA PHE A 360 -14.01 -9.25 7.06
C PHE A 360 -15.11 -10.03 7.80
N PRO A 361 -15.70 -11.09 7.23
CA PRO A 361 -16.90 -11.73 7.79
C PRO A 361 -16.68 -12.44 9.11
N ASP A 362 -17.67 -12.36 10.01
CA ASP A 362 -17.70 -13.02 11.32
C ASP A 362 -17.74 -14.56 11.23
N SER A 363 -18.37 -15.09 10.17
CA SER A 363 -18.56 -16.53 9.95
C SER A 363 -17.36 -17.24 9.33
N ALA A 364 -16.30 -16.51 8.94
CA ALA A 364 -15.10 -17.08 8.34
C ALA A 364 -14.19 -17.70 9.43
N THR A 365 -14.06 -19.03 9.43
CA THR A 365 -13.17 -19.78 10.33
C THR A 365 -11.75 -19.94 9.73
N PRO A 366 -10.65 -19.71 10.46
CA PRO A 366 -10.35 -18.69 11.46
C PRO A 366 -9.25 -17.71 10.95
N THR A 367 -8.89 -16.75 11.79
CA THR A 367 -7.87 -15.68 11.67
C THR A 367 -6.45 -16.09 11.25
N ARG A 368 -6.19 -17.33 10.85
CA ARG A 368 -4.87 -17.83 10.41
C ARG A 368 -5.01 -18.90 9.32
N THR A 369 -5.59 -18.53 8.18
CA THR A 369 -5.69 -19.43 7.00
C THR A 369 -4.46 -19.26 6.09
N PRO A 370 -3.70 -20.34 5.81
CA PRO A 370 -3.88 -21.74 6.24
C PRO A 370 -3.25 -22.09 7.62
N PHE A 371 -2.34 -21.24 8.10
CA PHE A 371 -1.70 -21.29 9.42
C PHE A 371 -1.23 -19.88 9.78
N ARG A 372 -0.52 -19.68 10.91
CA ARG A 372 0.04 -18.36 11.25
C ARG A 372 1.05 -17.95 10.18
N MET A 373 0.73 -16.90 9.43
CA MET A 373 1.58 -16.26 8.43
C MET A 373 1.11 -14.80 8.24
N LEU A 374 1.96 -13.96 7.66
CA LEU A 374 1.57 -12.61 7.24
C LEU A 374 1.70 -12.47 5.71
N PRO A 375 0.80 -11.74 5.04
CA PRO A 375 -0.47 -11.20 5.57
C PRO A 375 -1.48 -12.32 5.92
N GLU A 376 -2.28 -12.14 6.98
CA GLU A 376 -3.40 -13.03 7.34
C GLU A 376 -4.58 -12.85 6.37
N ALA A 377 -5.60 -13.73 6.44
CA ALA A 377 -6.77 -13.66 5.56
C ALA A 377 -7.49 -12.30 5.63
N GLN A 378 -7.66 -11.76 6.83
CA GLN A 378 -8.19 -10.41 7.05
C GLN A 378 -7.36 -9.32 6.38
N HIS A 379 -6.03 -9.40 6.46
CA HIS A 379 -5.14 -8.43 5.82
C HIS A 379 -5.26 -8.53 4.30
N ARG A 380 -5.33 -9.74 3.73
CA ARG A 380 -5.51 -9.94 2.28
C ARG A 380 -6.84 -9.36 1.79
N HIS A 381 -7.93 -9.56 2.53
CA HIS A 381 -9.22 -8.92 2.25
C HIS A 381 -9.14 -7.39 2.27
N GLN A 382 -8.54 -6.82 3.32
CA GLN A 382 -8.40 -5.38 3.44
C GLN A 382 -7.49 -4.79 2.37
N LEU A 383 -6.37 -5.44 2.03
CA LEU A 383 -5.45 -4.98 0.98
C LEU A 383 -6.13 -4.92 -0.39
N VAL A 384 -6.97 -5.90 -0.73
CA VAL A 384 -7.79 -5.86 -1.95
C VAL A 384 -8.75 -4.68 -1.94
N GLN A 385 -9.44 -4.42 -0.83
CA GLN A 385 -10.30 -3.25 -0.74
C GLN A 385 -9.51 -1.95 -0.86
N LEU A 386 -8.43 -1.79 -0.11
CA LEU A 386 -7.60 -0.60 -0.08
C LEU A 386 -7.04 -0.27 -1.48
N MET A 387 -6.61 -1.28 -2.23
CA MET A 387 -5.89 -1.07 -3.49
C MET A 387 -6.76 -1.20 -4.73
N ALA A 388 -7.88 -1.94 -4.69
CA ALA A 388 -8.68 -2.23 -5.88
C ALA A 388 -10.12 -1.71 -5.84
N ASN A 389 -10.61 -1.23 -4.68
CA ASN A 389 -11.90 -0.55 -4.62
C ASN A 389 -11.77 0.92 -5.04
N GLY A 390 -12.13 1.21 -6.29
CA GLY A 390 -12.12 2.54 -6.88
C GLY A 390 -13.07 3.55 -6.22
N LYS A 391 -14.04 3.06 -5.43
CA LYS A 391 -15.01 3.90 -4.70
C LYS A 391 -14.44 4.47 -3.39
N LEU A 392 -13.25 4.02 -2.96
CA LEU A 392 -12.61 4.56 -1.77
C LEU A 392 -12.10 6.00 -1.98
N PRO A 393 -12.17 6.87 -0.95
CA PRO A 393 -11.50 8.16 -0.99
C PRO A 393 -10.00 8.02 -1.26
N ASN A 394 -9.49 8.84 -2.18
CA ASN A 394 -8.08 8.85 -2.60
C ASN A 394 -7.56 7.50 -3.12
N TRP A 395 -8.42 6.63 -3.66
CA TRP A 395 -8.02 5.28 -4.10
C TRP A 395 -6.85 5.28 -5.11
N GLN A 396 -6.75 6.32 -5.95
CA GLN A 396 -5.67 6.46 -6.94
C GLN A 396 -4.29 6.53 -6.28
N LYS A 397 -4.23 6.92 -4.99
CA LYS A 397 -3.01 6.99 -4.19
C LYS A 397 -2.73 5.72 -3.36
N ARG A 398 -3.65 4.75 -3.36
CA ARG A 398 -3.55 3.50 -2.58
C ARG A 398 -2.95 2.37 -3.41
N TYR A 399 -1.64 2.37 -3.56
CA TYR A 399 -0.89 1.36 -4.30
C TYR A 399 0.35 0.93 -3.52
N ALA A 400 0.87 -0.26 -3.82
CA ALA A 400 2.13 -0.72 -3.28
C ALA A 400 3.28 -0.30 -4.22
N ARG A 401 4.31 0.36 -3.67
CA ARG A 401 5.55 0.64 -4.39
C ARG A 401 6.41 -0.61 -4.44
N ALA A 402 6.95 -0.92 -5.62
CA ALA A 402 7.88 -2.01 -5.82
C ALA A 402 9.30 -1.45 -5.93
N GLU A 403 10.06 -1.44 -4.84
CA GLU A 403 11.48 -1.04 -4.90
C GLU A 403 12.26 -2.04 -5.77
N ARG A 404 11.97 -3.33 -5.59
CA ARG A 404 12.44 -4.44 -6.42
C ARG A 404 11.31 -5.44 -6.59
N PHE A 405 11.10 -5.93 -7.81
CA PHE A 405 10.13 -6.99 -8.08
C PHE A 405 10.57 -7.78 -9.30
N MET A 406 10.91 -9.05 -9.10
CA MET A 406 11.44 -9.93 -10.14
C MET A 406 10.75 -11.29 -10.08
N LEU A 407 10.38 -11.82 -11.24
CA LEU A 407 9.82 -13.16 -11.40
C LEU A 407 10.90 -14.12 -11.89
N SER A 408 10.94 -15.33 -11.36
CA SER A 408 11.86 -16.38 -11.79
C SER A 408 11.21 -17.76 -11.71
N SER A 409 11.86 -18.79 -12.24
CA SER A 409 11.40 -20.17 -12.10
C SER A 409 11.43 -20.68 -10.65
N LEU A 410 12.26 -20.08 -9.79
CA LEU A 410 12.40 -20.44 -8.37
C LEU A 410 11.60 -19.50 -7.44
N GLY A 411 10.73 -18.67 -8.01
CA GLY A 411 9.84 -17.78 -7.29
C GLY A 411 10.26 -16.31 -7.29
N VAL A 412 9.44 -15.47 -6.65
CA VAL A 412 9.58 -14.01 -6.69
C VAL A 412 10.76 -13.53 -5.85
N TRP A 413 11.40 -12.48 -6.31
CA TRP A 413 12.22 -11.60 -5.50
C TRP A 413 11.52 -10.26 -5.39
N MET A 414 11.02 -9.92 -4.20
CA MET A 414 10.25 -8.68 -4.02
C MET A 414 10.66 -7.93 -2.76
N LYS A 415 10.68 -6.61 -2.91
CA LYS A 415 10.72 -5.62 -1.83
C LYS A 415 9.63 -4.61 -2.14
N THR A 416 8.49 -4.78 -1.48
CA THR A 416 7.25 -4.07 -1.77
C THR A 416 6.72 -3.41 -0.50
N GLN A 417 6.21 -2.18 -0.63
CA GLN A 417 5.60 -1.45 0.48
C GLN A 417 4.32 -0.74 0.04
N TYR A 418 3.25 -0.96 0.79
CA TYR A 418 2.06 -0.10 0.81
C TYR A 418 2.06 0.71 2.10
N ALA A 419 1.86 2.02 1.99
CA ALA A 419 1.65 2.91 3.13
C ALA A 419 0.76 4.06 2.68
N PHE A 420 -0.34 4.31 3.39
CA PHE A 420 -1.21 5.44 3.10
C PHE A 420 -1.99 5.87 4.34
N ASP A 421 -2.57 7.08 4.27
CA ASP A 421 -3.41 7.59 5.34
C ASP A 421 -4.56 6.61 5.69
N PRO A 422 -4.99 6.62 6.97
CA PRO A 422 -6.16 5.92 7.46
C PRO A 422 -7.29 5.81 6.43
N ALA A 423 -7.75 4.59 6.20
CA ALA A 423 -8.92 4.36 5.37
C ALA A 423 -10.21 4.57 6.18
N PRO A 424 -11.35 4.79 5.49
CA PRO A 424 -12.65 4.78 6.16
C PRO A 424 -12.89 3.45 6.90
N ASN A 425 -13.64 3.52 8.00
CA ASN A 425 -14.15 2.34 8.70
C ASN A 425 -14.89 1.43 7.69
N PRO A 426 -14.64 0.10 7.66
CA PRO A 426 -13.94 -0.72 8.64
C PRO A 426 -12.51 -1.15 8.31
N LEU A 427 -11.79 -0.41 7.46
CA LEU A 427 -10.42 -0.77 7.10
C LEU A 427 -9.41 -0.25 8.14
N THR A 428 -8.59 -1.16 8.68
CA THR A 428 -7.62 -0.90 9.75
C THR A 428 -6.17 -0.93 9.25
N VAL A 429 -5.87 -1.59 8.14
CA VAL A 429 -4.48 -1.66 7.63
C VAL A 429 -4.04 -0.31 7.05
N ILE A 430 -2.99 0.26 7.64
CA ILE A 430 -2.36 1.51 7.17
C ILE A 430 -1.01 1.28 6.48
N GLU A 431 -0.36 0.16 6.77
CA GLU A 431 0.92 -0.20 6.16
C GLU A 431 1.07 -1.72 5.98
N TRP A 432 1.65 -2.12 4.85
CA TRP A 432 2.13 -3.47 4.59
C TRP A 432 3.51 -3.40 3.92
N THR A 433 4.48 -4.14 4.46
CA THR A 433 5.83 -4.29 3.89
C THR A 433 6.13 -5.77 3.69
N GLN A 434 6.70 -6.14 2.55
CA GLN A 434 7.09 -7.52 2.29
C GLN A 434 8.42 -7.64 1.55
N HIS A 435 9.33 -8.42 2.14
CA HIS A 435 10.60 -8.82 1.58
C HIS A 435 10.61 -10.34 1.39
N THR A 436 10.80 -10.78 0.15
CA THR A 436 10.76 -12.20 -0.23
C THR A 436 11.91 -12.46 -1.20
N ASN A 437 12.63 -13.56 -0.99
CA ASN A 437 13.72 -14.01 -1.86
C ASN A 437 13.38 -15.41 -2.36
N MET A 438 13.39 -15.64 -3.68
CA MET A 438 13.05 -16.93 -4.28
C MET A 438 11.72 -17.50 -3.76
N GLY A 439 10.70 -16.65 -3.69
CA GLY A 439 9.37 -17.01 -3.19
C GLY A 439 9.27 -17.23 -1.68
N ARG A 440 10.35 -17.12 -0.92
CA ARG A 440 10.38 -17.36 0.53
C ARG A 440 10.54 -16.07 1.33
N ASP A 441 9.64 -15.87 2.30
CA ASP A 441 9.60 -14.64 3.09
C ASP A 441 10.81 -14.49 4.00
N GLN A 442 11.36 -13.27 4.03
CA GLN A 442 12.44 -12.85 4.91
C GLN A 442 11.92 -11.91 6.00
N PHE A 443 11.04 -10.98 5.60
CA PHE A 443 10.45 -10.00 6.49
C PHE A 443 9.08 -9.58 5.96
N VAL A 444 8.06 -9.66 6.80
CA VAL A 444 6.72 -9.18 6.52
C VAL A 444 6.26 -8.35 7.70
N ARG A 445 5.73 -7.15 7.44
CA ARG A 445 5.16 -6.29 8.47
C ARG A 445 3.77 -5.83 8.04
N VAL A 446 2.81 -5.90 8.94
CA VAL A 446 1.49 -5.28 8.80
C VAL A 446 1.28 -4.35 9.99
N ILE A 447 0.75 -3.15 9.73
CA ILE A 447 0.41 -2.17 10.76
C ILE A 447 -1.08 -1.87 10.68
N GLU A 448 -1.76 -2.07 11.81
CA GLU A 448 -3.18 -1.76 11.98
C GLU A 448 -3.36 -0.54 12.87
N GLN A 449 -4.23 0.39 12.44
CA GLN A 449 -4.59 1.55 13.25
C GLN A 449 -5.60 1.21 14.35
N GLY A 450 -5.45 1.88 15.50
CA GLY A 450 -6.33 1.71 16.63
C GLY A 450 -6.19 2.79 17.68
N PHE A 451 -6.71 2.51 18.87
CA PHE A 451 -6.75 3.40 20.01
C PHE A 451 -6.48 2.64 21.30
N LEU A 452 -5.98 3.33 22.32
CA LEU A 452 -5.92 2.83 23.69
C LEU A 452 -7.16 3.31 24.45
N PHE A 453 -8.05 2.37 24.75
CA PHE A 453 -9.27 2.56 25.53
C PHE A 453 -8.96 2.43 27.04
N PRO A 454 -9.57 3.25 27.93
CA PRO A 454 -10.72 4.13 27.67
C PRO A 454 -10.39 5.54 27.20
N PHE A 455 -9.12 5.95 27.27
CA PHE A 455 -8.73 7.35 27.08
C PHE A 455 -8.79 7.84 25.62
N GLY A 456 -8.66 6.93 24.64
CA GLY A 456 -8.80 7.25 23.22
C GLY A 456 -7.53 7.82 22.57
N HIS A 457 -6.36 7.56 23.16
CA HIS A 457 -5.07 7.89 22.52
C HIS A 457 -4.89 7.05 21.26
N ARG A 458 -4.56 7.68 20.12
CA ARG A 458 -4.21 6.94 18.89
C ARG A 458 -2.99 6.06 19.12
N ALA A 459 -3.10 4.81 18.68
CA ALA A 459 -2.04 3.82 18.72
C ALA A 459 -2.08 2.95 17.46
N VAL A 460 -1.06 2.12 17.27
CA VAL A 460 -1.02 1.12 16.20
C VAL A 460 -0.58 -0.23 16.75
N LEU A 461 -1.13 -1.30 16.21
CA LEU A 461 -0.63 -2.66 16.40
C LEU A 461 0.32 -2.98 15.25
N ILE A 462 1.56 -3.33 15.58
CA ILE A 462 2.57 -3.74 14.61
C ILE A 462 2.73 -5.25 14.71
N GLN A 463 2.54 -5.95 13.60
CA GLN A 463 2.74 -7.39 13.48
C GLN A 463 3.90 -7.65 12.51
N ILE A 464 4.85 -8.48 12.91
CA ILE A 464 6.04 -8.79 12.12
C ILE A 464 6.24 -10.29 12.05
N THR A 465 6.49 -10.79 10.85
CA THR A 465 7.06 -12.12 10.60
C THR A 465 8.46 -11.94 10.03
N GLU A 466 9.48 -12.48 10.69
CA GLU A 466 10.88 -12.33 10.30
C GLU A 466 11.58 -13.69 10.26
N ARG A 467 12.42 -13.93 9.25
CA ARG A 467 13.24 -15.13 9.17
C ARG A 467 14.45 -15.01 10.09
N LYS A 468 14.57 -15.94 11.03
CA LYS A 468 15.71 -16.06 11.94
C LYS A 468 16.41 -17.40 11.77
N ILE A 469 17.73 -17.37 11.78
CA ILE A 469 18.57 -18.57 11.78
C ILE A 469 18.88 -18.88 13.24
N GLU A 470 18.34 -19.98 13.77
CA GLU A 470 18.45 -20.33 15.19
C GLU A 470 18.48 -21.85 15.45
N ARG A 471 18.82 -22.25 16.68
CA ARG A 471 18.61 -23.62 17.20
C ARG A 471 17.42 -23.60 18.16
N PRO A 472 16.20 -23.89 17.69
CA PRO A 472 14.98 -23.76 18.49
C PRO A 472 14.83 -24.87 19.55
N LEU A 473 15.53 -25.99 19.37
CA LEU A 473 15.55 -27.12 20.29
C LEU A 473 17.01 -27.37 20.72
N ALA A 474 17.23 -27.58 22.01
CA ALA A 474 18.56 -27.87 22.56
C ALA A 474 19.14 -29.12 21.88
N GLY A 475 20.40 -29.04 21.43
CA GLY A 475 21.05 -30.11 20.66
C GLY A 475 20.53 -30.30 19.22
N GLY A 476 19.51 -29.56 18.80
CA GLY A 476 18.92 -29.64 17.45
C GLY A 476 19.74 -28.93 16.37
N PRO A 477 19.40 -29.13 15.08
CA PRO A 477 20.09 -28.47 13.97
C PRO A 477 19.81 -26.96 13.94
N MET A 478 20.70 -26.22 13.27
CA MET A 478 20.43 -24.84 12.89
C MET A 478 19.32 -24.84 11.83
N VAL A 479 18.28 -24.04 12.04
CA VAL A 479 17.16 -23.91 11.10
C VAL A 479 16.85 -22.44 10.83
N ALA A 480 16.33 -22.15 9.65
CA ALA A 480 15.85 -20.82 9.28
C ALA A 480 14.33 -20.77 9.41
N LEU A 481 13.82 -20.25 10.54
CA LEU A 481 12.41 -20.24 10.91
C LEU A 481 11.81 -18.85 10.72
N LEU A 482 10.51 -18.79 10.45
CA LEU A 482 9.74 -17.55 10.56
C LEU A 482 9.28 -17.35 12.01
N ARG A 483 9.70 -16.23 12.62
CA ARG A 483 9.24 -15.78 13.93
C ARG A 483 8.22 -14.68 13.78
N TYR A 484 7.09 -14.84 14.44
CA TYR A 484 6.01 -13.87 14.49
C TYR A 484 6.02 -13.14 15.84
N ARG A 485 5.96 -11.81 15.82
CA ARG A 485 5.80 -10.99 17.02
C ARG A 485 4.83 -9.84 16.77
N GLU A 486 4.20 -9.36 17.84
CA GLU A 486 3.31 -8.21 17.80
C GLU A 486 3.55 -7.27 18.99
N PHE A 487 3.43 -5.97 18.78
CA PHE A 487 3.59 -4.96 19.83
C PHE A 487 2.84 -3.67 19.46
N ILE A 488 2.60 -2.82 20.47
CA ILE A 488 1.84 -1.58 20.29
C ILE A 488 2.78 -0.38 20.32
N VAL A 489 2.51 0.59 19.45
CA VAL A 489 3.16 1.90 19.45
C VAL A 489 2.12 3.00 19.63
N VAL A 490 2.30 3.85 20.64
CA VAL A 490 1.48 5.02 20.90
C VAL A 490 1.83 6.12 19.88
N LYS A 491 0.83 6.59 19.13
CA LYS A 491 0.98 7.63 18.09
C LYS A 491 0.54 9.01 18.55
N GLU A 492 -0.32 9.08 19.57
CA GLU A 492 -0.75 10.30 20.23
C GLU A 492 -0.39 10.20 21.72
N PRO A 493 0.83 10.57 22.12
CA PRO A 493 1.26 10.45 23.52
C PRO A 493 0.48 11.36 24.47
N ILE A 494 0.10 12.55 24.01
CA ILE A 494 -0.66 13.54 24.79
C ILE A 494 -2.04 13.68 24.17
N LYS A 495 -3.08 13.61 24.98
CA LYS A 495 -4.46 13.86 24.58
C LYS A 495 -5.10 14.86 25.54
N THR A 496 -5.82 15.83 24.99
CA THR A 496 -6.53 16.87 25.75
C THR A 496 -8.03 16.59 25.80
N TYR A 497 -8.68 17.02 26.88
CA TYR A 497 -10.10 16.85 27.16
C TYR A 497 -10.74 18.21 27.53
N PRO A 498 -11.97 18.49 27.05
CA PRO A 498 -12.73 17.70 26.08
C PRO A 498 -11.98 17.59 24.74
N GLY A 499 -11.96 16.38 24.19
CA GLY A 499 -11.35 16.11 22.90
C GLY A 499 -12.18 16.69 21.75
N PRO A 500 -11.61 16.81 20.54
CA PRO A 500 -12.35 17.30 19.37
C PRO A 500 -13.68 16.55 19.18
N GLY A 501 -14.78 17.30 19.10
CA GLY A 501 -16.13 16.77 18.94
C GLY A 501 -16.83 16.32 20.23
N GLN A 502 -16.13 16.13 21.36
CA GLN A 502 -16.78 15.71 22.62
C GLN A 502 -17.79 16.74 23.15
N GLU A 503 -17.55 18.04 22.95
CA GLU A 503 -18.50 19.08 23.38
C GLU A 503 -19.87 19.01 22.69
N GLN A 504 -19.91 18.42 21.50
CA GLN A 504 -21.11 18.30 20.65
C GLN A 504 -21.70 16.89 20.69
N LEU A 505 -20.85 15.86 20.78
CA LEU A 505 -21.21 14.46 20.60
C LEU A 505 -21.28 13.68 21.91
N SER A 506 -21.16 14.33 23.06
CA SER A 506 -21.24 13.66 24.37
C SER A 506 -22.19 14.40 25.32
N PHE A 507 -22.92 13.64 26.13
CA PHE A 507 -23.87 14.17 27.10
C PHE A 507 -23.15 15.00 28.18
N SER A 508 -21.99 14.54 28.65
CA SER A 508 -21.22 15.26 29.66
C SER A 508 -20.48 16.48 29.11
N LYS A 509 -20.30 16.55 27.79
CA LYS A 509 -19.39 17.51 27.11
C LYS A 509 -17.94 17.40 27.59
N GLY A 510 -17.52 16.20 28.00
CA GLY A 510 -16.21 15.91 28.58
C GLY A 510 -16.02 16.37 30.03
N ARG A 511 -17.07 16.85 30.70
CA ARG A 511 -17.00 17.38 32.08
C ARG A 511 -17.07 16.32 33.17
N ASN A 512 -17.35 15.07 32.80
CA ASN A 512 -17.36 13.92 33.71
C ASN A 512 -15.97 13.28 33.87
N PHE A 513 -14.91 13.99 33.47
CA PHE A 513 -13.54 13.51 33.49
C PHE A 513 -12.65 14.48 34.27
N PRO A 514 -11.85 14.01 35.25
CA PRO A 514 -11.11 14.89 36.16
C PRO A 514 -9.83 15.47 35.53
N PHE A 515 -9.40 14.97 34.37
CA PHE A 515 -8.18 15.41 33.70
C PHE A 515 -8.46 16.29 32.48
N GLN A 516 -7.76 17.41 32.38
CA GLN A 516 -7.73 18.26 31.18
C GLN A 516 -6.79 17.70 30.12
N SER A 517 -5.74 16.99 30.54
CA SER A 517 -4.85 16.29 29.62
C SER A 517 -4.35 14.98 30.22
N LEU A 518 -4.13 13.98 29.39
CA LEU A 518 -3.41 12.76 29.74
C LEU A 518 -2.18 12.62 28.84
N ARG A 519 -1.08 12.18 29.41
CA ARG A 519 0.15 11.81 28.73
C ARG A 519 0.51 10.36 29.02
N ILE A 520 0.57 9.53 27.99
CA ILE A 520 1.15 8.19 28.05
C ILE A 520 2.64 8.32 27.77
N SER A 521 3.47 7.98 28.77
CA SER A 521 4.93 8.01 28.64
C SER A 521 5.50 6.70 28.08
N THR A 522 4.80 5.58 28.26
CA THR A 522 5.13 4.28 27.67
C THR A 522 4.76 4.27 26.19
N LEU A 523 5.68 4.66 25.31
CA LEU A 523 5.39 4.83 23.87
C LEU A 523 5.38 3.53 23.07
N ILE A 524 6.08 2.49 23.55
CA ILE A 524 6.22 1.22 22.86
C ILE A 524 6.13 0.10 23.91
N THR A 525 5.32 -0.92 23.65
CA THR A 525 5.28 -2.12 24.48
C THR A 525 6.41 -3.08 24.10
N PRO A 526 6.87 -3.96 25.01
CA PRO A 526 7.55 -5.18 24.62
C PRO A 526 6.71 -6.02 23.64
N ASN A 527 7.29 -7.08 23.07
CA ASN A 527 6.53 -8.08 22.32
C ASN A 527 5.44 -8.65 23.23
N LEU A 528 4.21 -8.62 22.75
CA LEU A 528 3.04 -9.05 23.50
C LEU A 528 2.93 -10.57 23.50
N ASP A 529 2.16 -11.09 24.44
CA ASP A 529 1.60 -12.43 24.38
C ASP A 529 0.45 -12.49 23.33
N PRO A 530 0.02 -13.68 22.87
CA PRO A 530 -1.00 -13.79 21.83
C PRO A 530 -2.31 -13.08 22.21
N LYS A 531 -2.69 -12.04 21.44
CA LYS A 531 -3.91 -11.24 21.64
C LYS A 531 -5.21 -12.05 21.67
N GLU A 532 -5.21 -13.25 21.08
CA GLU A 532 -6.38 -14.12 21.05
C GLU A 532 -6.78 -14.62 22.45
N ASN A 533 -5.84 -14.60 23.41
CA ASN A 533 -6.04 -15.07 24.79
C ASN A 533 -6.48 -13.97 25.77
N SER A 534 -6.61 -12.73 25.32
CA SER A 534 -6.89 -11.57 26.19
C SER A 534 -7.98 -10.64 25.64
N LYS A 535 -8.85 -11.15 24.77
CA LYS A 535 -9.97 -10.40 24.18
C LYS A 535 -10.90 -9.83 25.25
N ILE A 536 -11.44 -8.65 25.00
CA ILE A 536 -12.48 -8.03 25.83
C ILE A 536 -13.83 -8.04 25.11
N GLY A 537 -14.82 -8.64 25.77
CA GLY A 537 -16.17 -8.80 25.21
C GLY A 537 -16.19 -9.58 23.88
N SER A 538 -17.35 -9.57 23.24
CA SER A 538 -17.53 -10.11 21.89
C SER A 538 -17.47 -8.97 20.88
N VAL A 539 -16.35 -8.83 20.18
CA VAL A 539 -16.24 -7.96 19.00
C VAL A 539 -16.55 -8.77 17.75
N PRO A 540 -17.40 -8.27 16.83
CA PRO A 540 -17.69 -9.03 15.63
C PRO A 540 -16.48 -9.06 14.67
N GLY A 541 -16.38 -10.05 13.80
CA GLY A 541 -15.44 -10.11 12.68
C GLY A 541 -13.95 -10.13 13.04
N SER A 542 -13.14 -9.59 12.13
CA SER A 542 -11.67 -9.41 12.22
C SER A 542 -11.20 -8.42 13.28
N SER A 543 -12.11 -7.67 13.90
CA SER A 543 -11.69 -6.55 14.72
C SER A 543 -11.09 -7.01 16.03
N LEU A 544 -10.22 -6.17 16.59
CA LEU A 544 -9.50 -6.50 17.80
C LEU A 544 -9.92 -5.54 18.91
N ALA A 545 -10.26 -6.12 20.05
CA ALA A 545 -10.33 -5.44 21.33
C ALA A 545 -9.74 -6.40 22.36
N PHE A 546 -8.59 -6.07 22.95
CA PHE A 546 -7.91 -6.96 23.88
C PHE A 546 -7.03 -6.20 24.89
N TRP A 547 -6.77 -6.86 26.01
CA TRP A 547 -5.82 -6.41 27.02
C TRP A 547 -4.40 -6.82 26.62
N PRO A 548 -3.48 -5.88 26.36
CA PRO A 548 -2.08 -6.21 26.08
C PRO A 548 -1.48 -6.93 27.28
N LYS A 549 -0.85 -8.07 27.02
CA LYS A 549 -0.17 -8.87 28.03
C LYS A 549 1.29 -9.07 27.67
N VAL A 550 2.15 -9.14 28.69
CA VAL A 550 3.57 -9.45 28.56
C VAL A 550 3.92 -10.47 29.64
N SER A 551 4.42 -11.63 29.23
CA SER A 551 4.84 -12.71 30.15
C SER A 551 3.70 -13.17 31.09
N GLY A 552 2.48 -13.26 30.57
CA GLY A 552 1.28 -13.71 31.25
C GLY A 552 0.54 -12.63 32.05
N GLN A 553 1.15 -11.45 32.23
CA GLN A 553 0.61 -10.36 33.05
C GLN A 553 0.06 -9.22 32.19
N ASP A 554 -0.95 -8.50 32.70
CA ASP A 554 -1.46 -7.31 32.01
C ASP A 554 -0.38 -6.22 31.95
N PHE A 555 -0.19 -5.66 30.76
CA PHE A 555 0.77 -4.59 30.56
C PHE A 555 0.20 -3.26 31.06
N HIS A 556 0.87 -2.67 32.04
CA HIS A 556 0.48 -1.40 32.63
C HIS A 556 1.19 -0.25 31.91
N PHE A 557 0.41 0.70 31.41
CA PHE A 557 0.92 1.93 30.80
C PHE A 557 1.14 2.97 31.89
N HIS A 558 2.27 3.68 31.84
CA HIS A 558 2.51 4.83 32.71
C HIS A 558 1.84 6.09 32.14
N VAL A 559 0.94 6.65 32.92
CA VAL A 559 0.07 7.77 32.55
C VAL A 559 0.27 8.92 33.53
N ILE A 560 0.40 10.13 32.99
CA ILE A 560 0.48 11.37 33.74
C ILE A 560 -0.72 12.22 33.33
N GLY A 561 -1.61 12.52 34.26
CA GLY A 561 -2.77 13.37 34.04
C GLY A 561 -2.58 14.76 34.63
N GLU A 562 -2.98 15.78 33.90
CA GLU A 562 -3.11 17.16 34.39
C GLU A 562 -4.58 17.40 34.73
N ASP A 563 -4.86 17.76 35.98
CA ASP A 563 -6.22 17.94 36.50
C ASP A 563 -6.77 19.36 36.26
N TRP A 564 -7.94 19.67 36.84
CA TRP A 564 -8.57 20.99 36.68
C TRP A 564 -7.86 22.14 37.39
N ALA A 565 -6.94 21.86 38.32
CA ALA A 565 -6.10 22.86 38.97
C ALA A 565 -4.75 23.07 38.25
N GLY A 566 -4.46 22.26 37.22
CA GLY A 566 -3.17 22.22 36.53
C GLY A 566 -2.13 21.38 37.28
N ASP A 567 -2.54 20.64 38.31
CA ASP A 567 -1.66 19.76 39.07
C ASP A 567 -1.53 18.41 38.33
N SER A 568 -0.34 17.79 38.44
CA SER A 568 -0.06 16.51 37.80
C SER A 568 -0.33 15.35 38.75
N CYS A 569 -0.97 14.30 38.24
CA CYS A 569 -1.21 13.03 38.93
C CYS A 569 -0.66 11.88 38.09
N GLU A 570 0.17 11.03 38.70
CA GLU A 570 0.81 9.90 38.02
C GLU A 570 0.21 8.57 38.45
N PHE A 571 -0.03 7.69 37.50
CA PHE A 571 -0.53 6.34 37.77
C PHE A 571 -0.18 5.37 36.65
N THR A 572 -0.29 4.09 36.96
CA THR A 572 -0.16 3.01 35.98
C THR A 572 -1.48 2.28 35.85
N ILE A 573 -1.90 1.98 34.62
CA ILE A 573 -3.17 1.28 34.38
C ILE A 573 -3.04 0.37 33.15
N PRO A 574 -3.64 -0.83 33.15
CA PRO A 574 -3.79 -1.59 31.92
C PRO A 574 -4.78 -0.87 30.99
N LEU A 575 -4.43 -0.76 29.71
CA LEU A 575 -5.28 -0.15 28.69
C LEU A 575 -5.66 -1.19 27.65
N VAL A 576 -6.87 -1.11 27.11
CA VAL A 576 -7.33 -2.01 26.04
C VAL A 576 -6.89 -1.43 24.70
N PHE A 577 -6.25 -2.24 23.85
CA PHE A 577 -6.08 -1.88 22.45
C PHE A 577 -7.34 -2.22 21.67
N VAL A 578 -7.91 -1.23 20.96
CA VAL A 578 -9.05 -1.41 20.06
C VAL A 578 -8.68 -0.98 18.65
N THR A 579 -8.95 -1.81 17.64
CA THR A 579 -8.78 -1.40 16.24
C THR A 579 -9.76 -0.29 15.87
N SER A 580 -9.42 0.52 14.87
CA SER A 580 -10.22 1.71 14.51
C SER A 580 -11.66 1.39 14.11
N ASP A 581 -11.89 0.23 13.51
CA ASP A 581 -13.23 -0.23 13.12
C ASP A 581 -14.14 -0.55 14.31
N VAL A 582 -13.56 -0.86 15.48
CA VAL A 582 -14.25 -0.94 16.77
C VAL A 582 -14.35 0.44 17.41
N GLY A 583 -13.22 1.13 17.54
CA GLY A 583 -13.13 2.42 18.25
C GLY A 583 -13.96 3.54 17.62
N LEU A 584 -14.22 3.47 16.31
CA LEU A 584 -15.00 4.47 15.56
C LEU A 584 -16.41 3.97 15.20
N ASN A 585 -16.84 2.85 15.77
CA ASN A 585 -18.21 2.34 15.59
C ASN A 585 -18.94 2.40 16.95
N PRO A 586 -19.82 3.38 17.18
CA PRO A 586 -20.49 3.56 18.48
C PRO A 586 -21.24 2.31 18.97
N SER A 587 -21.89 1.58 18.05
CA SER A 587 -22.63 0.36 18.37
C SER A 587 -21.73 -0.76 18.88
N VAL A 588 -20.55 -0.95 18.26
CA VAL A 588 -19.59 -1.98 18.67
C VAL A 588 -18.80 -1.53 19.91
N LEU A 589 -18.41 -0.25 19.97
CA LEU A 589 -17.70 0.32 21.11
C LEU A 589 -18.52 0.24 22.40
N LYS A 590 -19.85 0.36 22.32
CA LYS A 590 -20.75 0.18 23.46
C LYS A 590 -20.58 -1.19 24.14
N SER A 591 -20.38 -2.25 23.36
CA SER A 591 -20.11 -3.60 23.88
C SER A 591 -18.77 -3.68 24.60
N VAL A 592 -17.72 -3.07 24.04
CA VAL A 592 -16.39 -3.00 24.68
C VAL A 592 -16.45 -2.21 25.98
N ARG A 593 -17.09 -1.04 25.98
CA ARG A 593 -17.28 -0.22 27.18
C ARG A 593 -18.04 -0.96 28.27
N ASN A 594 -19.12 -1.66 27.92
CA ASN A 594 -19.92 -2.41 28.90
C ASN A 594 -19.09 -3.54 29.53
N ALA A 595 -18.29 -4.26 28.74
CA ALA A 595 -17.39 -5.29 29.27
C ALA A 595 -16.28 -4.68 30.15
N TYR A 596 -15.70 -3.55 29.74
CA TYR A 596 -14.67 -2.84 30.50
C TYR A 596 -15.19 -2.34 31.85
N ALA A 597 -16.37 -1.73 31.88
CA ALA A 597 -16.95 -1.17 33.10
C ALA A 597 -17.28 -2.22 34.19
N GLN A 598 -17.37 -3.50 33.82
CA GLN A 598 -17.59 -4.60 34.76
C GLN A 598 -16.28 -5.30 35.15
N ASP A 599 -15.14 -4.89 34.57
CA ASP A 599 -13.85 -5.50 34.80
C ASP A 599 -13.10 -4.77 35.92
N SER A 600 -12.52 -5.51 36.86
CA SER A 600 -11.68 -4.95 37.94
C SER A 600 -10.53 -4.07 37.43
N ARG A 601 -10.04 -4.33 36.20
CA ARG A 601 -8.95 -3.58 35.54
C ARG A 601 -9.35 -2.18 35.08
N SER A 602 -10.64 -1.83 35.18
CA SER A 602 -11.12 -0.46 34.98
C SER A 602 -10.77 0.49 36.12
N THR A 603 -10.29 -0.06 37.26
CA THR A 603 -9.94 0.70 38.45
C THR A 603 -8.44 0.69 38.67
N THR A 604 -7.86 1.84 38.99
CA THR A 604 -6.45 1.96 39.37
C THR A 604 -6.29 2.76 40.66
N GLY A 605 -5.21 2.47 41.39
CA GLY A 605 -4.85 3.19 42.60
C GLY A 605 -4.12 4.50 42.26
N LEU A 606 -4.46 5.58 42.97
CA LEU A 606 -3.74 6.86 42.94
C LEU A 606 -2.89 7.10 44.19
N SER A 607 -2.85 6.15 45.13
CA SER A 607 -1.96 6.19 46.30
C SER A 607 -2.13 7.45 47.18
N GLY A 608 -3.36 7.95 47.30
CA GLY A 608 -3.68 9.12 48.12
C GLY A 608 -3.30 10.47 47.50
N GLN A 609 -2.91 10.49 46.21
CA GLN A 609 -2.65 11.75 45.49
C GLN A 609 -3.89 12.65 45.51
N LYS A 610 -3.66 13.97 45.61
CA LYS A 610 -4.72 14.96 45.50
C LYS A 610 -5.12 15.11 44.04
N LEU A 611 -6.42 15.05 43.78
CA LEU A 611 -6.99 15.19 42.44
C LEU A 611 -8.12 16.23 42.47
N SER A 612 -8.01 17.27 41.64
CA SER A 612 -9.09 18.24 41.42
C SER A 612 -10.08 17.74 40.38
N TYR A 613 -11.29 17.37 40.82
CA TYR A 613 -12.31 16.75 39.97
C TYR A 613 -13.08 17.72 39.07
N ALA A 614 -13.01 19.03 39.37
CA ALA A 614 -13.75 20.07 38.67
C ALA A 614 -13.00 21.41 38.77
N PRO A 615 -13.33 22.40 37.91
CA PRO A 615 -12.82 23.76 38.04
C PRO A 615 -13.06 24.31 39.45
N SER A 616 -12.01 24.81 40.11
CA SER A 616 -12.11 25.37 41.45
C SER A 616 -12.55 26.84 41.43
N SER A 617 -13.49 27.24 42.28
CA SER A 617 -13.76 28.67 42.53
C SER A 617 -12.86 29.24 43.63
N LYS A 618 -12.42 28.38 44.55
CA LYS A 618 -11.39 28.63 45.57
C LYS A 618 -10.37 27.50 45.54
N LYS A 619 -9.07 27.82 45.64
CA LYS A 619 -8.02 26.81 45.59
C LYS A 619 -8.30 25.64 46.56
N GLY A 620 -8.42 24.43 46.02
CA GLY A 620 -8.62 23.19 46.77
C GLY A 620 -10.08 22.81 47.08
N ASP A 621 -11.08 23.60 46.68
CA ASP A 621 -12.50 23.27 46.94
C ASP A 621 -13.02 22.06 46.15
N THR A 622 -12.32 21.66 45.09
CA THR A 622 -12.61 20.48 44.26
C THR A 622 -11.55 19.38 44.38
N ALA A 623 -10.55 19.56 45.25
CA ALA A 623 -9.43 18.64 45.42
C ALA A 623 -9.72 17.61 46.52
N LEU A 624 -9.61 16.33 46.18
CA LEU A 624 -9.76 15.24 47.15
C LEU A 624 -8.51 14.35 47.13
N GLU A 625 -8.08 13.90 48.30
CA GLU A 625 -7.12 12.79 48.40
C GLU A 625 -7.81 11.53 47.89
N THR A 626 -7.19 10.90 46.89
CA THR A 626 -7.84 9.85 46.12
C THR A 626 -7.04 8.56 46.22
N ASP A 627 -7.64 7.52 46.78
CA ASP A 627 -7.01 6.20 46.87
C ASP A 627 -7.13 5.44 45.55
N ASN A 628 -8.33 5.43 44.95
CA ASN A 628 -8.64 4.70 43.73
C ASN A 628 -9.56 5.51 42.81
N VAL A 629 -9.40 5.31 41.50
CA VAL A 629 -10.30 5.85 40.47
C VAL A 629 -10.71 4.75 39.52
N SER A 630 -12.01 4.64 39.26
CA SER A 630 -12.57 3.79 38.21
C SER A 630 -12.87 4.62 36.97
N PHE A 631 -12.37 4.17 35.82
CA PHE A 631 -12.58 4.83 34.54
C PHE A 631 -13.66 4.12 33.72
N SER A 632 -14.27 4.88 32.82
CA SER A 632 -15.10 4.37 31.74
C SER A 632 -14.92 5.29 30.53
N ALA A 633 -15.64 5.00 29.45
CA ALA A 633 -15.67 5.85 28.28
C ALA A 633 -17.10 6.29 27.98
N GLU A 634 -17.24 7.52 27.52
CA GLU A 634 -18.50 7.99 26.98
C GLU A 634 -18.62 7.60 25.51
N ILE A 635 -19.73 6.96 25.14
CA ILE A 635 -20.02 6.63 23.74
C ILE A 635 -20.61 7.88 23.10
N PRO A 636 -20.11 8.31 21.93
CA PRO A 636 -20.71 9.42 21.21
C PRO A 636 -22.22 9.20 21.02
N CYS A 637 -23.04 10.18 21.37
CA CYS A 637 -24.46 10.19 21.00
C CYS A 637 -24.60 10.53 19.51
N ASP A 638 -25.67 10.03 18.88
CA ASP A 638 -26.08 10.56 17.58
C ASP A 638 -26.51 12.02 17.83
N PRO A 639 -25.87 13.02 17.19
CA PRO A 639 -26.11 14.44 17.46
C PRO A 639 -27.55 14.90 17.24
#